data_AF-A0A176WUW7-F1
#
_entry.id   AF-A0A176WUW7-F1
#
_cell.length_a   1.000
_cell.length_b   1.000
_cell.length_c   1.000
_cell.angle_alpha   90.00
_cell.angle_beta   90.00
_cell.angle_gamma   90.00
#
_symmetry.space_group_name_H-M   'P 1'
#
loop_
_entity.id
_entity.type
_entity.pdbx_description
1 polymer ?
#
loop_
_entity_poly.entity_id
_entity_poly.type
_entity_poly.pdbx_seq_one_letter_code
_entity_poly.pdbx_strand_id
1 'polypeptide(L)'
;MSFLKNTKIKTKVVFVISLMSLMSLFGIGYVSMQYKSTDAVYSDFIGHEALAAVLNARTSGNLNALGMQMLRASLNDPTSSDFDAAVKTFRADRKQLEERQNKIMELVPARTDAARDILKGVVEVEEIGNQVITLAQAGKQAEAQLMALNVLKKIAEVSPKISAGNEQLIQVMNDGRERLTASTTTTIWTGLIALALVSLAVIALGLLICSRGITTPIARLRARMESLAAGDTSSEIDGKDRGDEVGQMAATVQAFRENAIERIRLENETEANRSMSEKDRIEREKQKAQEAADIQFAVNNLATALSRIAEGDVTYRIAQPFVPSLDGIRGDFNRAAEQLQSTLTQVAQNARGIDAGANEIRSAADDLARRTEQQAAAVEETAAALEEITTTVRDSTRRAQEAGQLVGRAKIGAEKSGEVVQKAVSAMEQIASSANEISNIIGVIDEIAFQTNLLALNAGVEAARAGDAGKGFAVVAQEVRELAQRSANAAKEIKNLIMTSNGQVQQGVQLVGETGKALQLIVSEVQEINRHVAAISESAQEQSSGLHQINTAVNQMDQDTQKNAAMVEESTAASHGLAREASSLNQLIAQFKLAEAGYADASAPVRGASAADRPAASPARALGGRIRAAFSGNTALKADVGNWEEF
;
A
#
# COMPACT_ATOMS: atom_id res chain seq x y z
N MET A 1 14.71 -47.43 41.41
CA MET A 1 14.36 -48.87 41.29
C MET A 1 13.02 -49.22 41.93
N SER A 2 12.69 -48.75 43.15
CA SER A 2 11.39 -49.03 43.81
C SER A 2 10.16 -48.61 42.97
N PHE A 3 10.20 -47.41 42.36
CA PHE A 3 9.14 -46.94 41.45
C PHE A 3 8.88 -47.93 40.29
N LEU A 4 9.92 -48.46 39.66
CA LEU A 4 9.78 -49.36 38.51
C LEU A 4 9.26 -50.76 38.89
N LYS A 5 9.40 -51.18 40.14
CA LYS A 5 8.94 -52.49 40.63
C LYS A 5 7.49 -52.47 41.13
N ASN A 6 7.02 -51.33 41.63
CA ASN A 6 5.76 -51.24 42.39
C ASN A 6 4.69 -50.36 41.74
N THR A 7 4.92 -49.86 40.53
CA THR A 7 3.94 -49.06 39.79
C THR A 7 3.39 -49.81 38.58
N LYS A 8 2.10 -49.62 38.34
CA LYS A 8 1.37 -50.22 37.22
C LYS A 8 1.96 -49.82 35.88
N ILE A 9 1.92 -50.71 34.89
CA ILE A 9 2.40 -50.47 33.52
C ILE A 9 1.77 -49.19 32.94
N LYS A 10 0.44 -49.03 33.08
CA LYS A 10 -0.29 -47.82 32.65
C LYS A 10 0.29 -46.55 33.28
N THR A 11 0.59 -46.57 34.58
CA THR A 11 1.14 -45.42 35.30
C THR A 11 2.54 -45.05 34.80
N LYS A 12 3.38 -46.04 34.48
CA LYS A 12 4.71 -45.81 33.89
C LYS A 12 4.62 -45.15 32.51
N VAL A 13 3.70 -45.60 31.66
CA VAL A 13 3.49 -45.02 30.31
C VAL A 13 2.93 -43.60 30.41
N VAL A 14 1.90 -43.39 31.23
CA VAL A 14 1.31 -42.06 31.46
C VAL A 14 2.34 -41.10 32.05
N PHE A 15 3.21 -41.54 32.96
CA PHE A 15 4.29 -40.71 33.51
C PHE A 15 5.22 -40.16 32.42
N VAL A 16 5.64 -41.00 31.46
CA VAL A 16 6.51 -40.56 30.33
C VAL A 16 5.76 -39.59 29.41
N ILE A 17 4.49 -39.86 29.08
CA ILE A 17 3.66 -38.98 28.23
C ILE A 17 3.42 -37.64 28.92
N SER A 18 3.13 -37.63 30.22
CA SER A 18 2.97 -36.41 31.01
C SER A 18 4.26 -35.60 31.04
N LEU A 19 5.44 -36.25 31.16
CA LEU A 19 6.74 -35.59 31.12
C LEU A 19 7.00 -34.94 29.75
N MET A 20 6.67 -35.62 28.64
CA MET A 20 6.76 -35.06 27.29
C MET A 20 5.82 -33.86 27.10
N SER A 21 4.60 -33.94 27.63
CA SER A 21 3.63 -32.85 27.55
C SER A 21 4.09 -31.62 28.36
N LEU A 22 4.62 -31.84 29.56
CA LEU A 22 5.13 -30.77 30.43
C LEU A 22 6.39 -30.12 29.84
N MET A 23 7.25 -30.91 29.18
CA MET A 23 8.38 -30.41 28.39
C MET A 23 7.92 -29.50 27.25
N SER A 24 6.88 -29.88 26.51
CA SER A 24 6.35 -29.06 25.41
C SER A 24 5.83 -27.70 25.90
N LEU A 25 5.10 -27.69 27.02
CA LEU A 25 4.60 -26.46 27.65
C LEU A 25 5.76 -25.56 28.13
N PHE A 26 6.78 -26.15 28.75
CA PHE A 26 7.97 -25.40 29.17
C PHE A 26 8.75 -24.84 27.97
N GLY A 27 8.90 -25.62 26.90
CA GLY A 27 9.53 -25.19 25.66
C GLY A 27 8.81 -24.01 25.02
N ILE A 28 7.48 -24.07 24.92
CA ILE A 28 6.64 -22.96 24.42
C ILE A 28 6.81 -21.72 25.31
N GLY A 29 6.78 -21.89 26.64
CA GLY A 29 6.98 -20.79 27.58
C GLY A 29 8.34 -20.12 27.44
N TYR A 30 9.41 -20.91 27.33
CA TYR A 30 10.78 -20.41 27.13
C TYR A 30 10.93 -19.65 25.81
N VAL A 31 10.45 -20.24 24.71
CA VAL A 31 10.49 -19.58 23.39
C VAL A 31 9.68 -18.28 23.42
N SER A 32 8.50 -18.27 24.05
CA SER A 32 7.68 -17.06 24.18
C SER A 32 8.37 -15.95 24.99
N MET A 33 9.03 -16.28 26.11
CA MET A 33 9.82 -15.32 26.89
C MET A 33 10.98 -14.75 26.08
N GLN A 34 11.70 -15.60 25.36
CA GLN A 34 12.84 -15.20 24.56
C GLN A 34 12.40 -14.34 23.37
N TYR A 35 11.29 -14.68 22.72
CA TYR A 35 10.68 -13.88 21.65
C TYR A 35 10.30 -12.49 22.13
N LYS A 36 9.69 -12.39 23.33
CA LYS A 36 9.38 -11.09 23.97
C LYS A 36 10.64 -10.27 24.26
N SER A 37 11.75 -10.92 24.66
CA SER A 37 13.03 -10.23 24.86
C SER A 37 13.60 -9.71 23.54
N THR A 38 13.51 -10.48 22.46
CA THR A 38 13.96 -10.05 21.12
C THR A 38 13.10 -8.91 20.59
N ASP A 39 11.78 -8.98 20.79
CA ASP A 39 10.84 -7.92 20.43
C ASP A 39 11.14 -6.59 21.15
N ALA A 40 11.47 -6.63 22.44
CA ALA A 40 11.87 -5.43 23.18
C ALA A 40 13.15 -4.78 22.61
N VAL A 41 14.16 -5.58 22.25
CA VAL A 41 15.40 -5.10 21.62
C VAL A 41 15.12 -4.54 20.22
N TYR A 42 14.25 -5.19 19.45
CA TYR A 42 13.82 -4.71 18.14
C TYR A 42 13.08 -3.37 18.23
N SER A 43 12.12 -3.27 19.16
CA SER A 43 11.37 -2.05 19.40
C SER A 43 12.26 -0.90 19.85
N ASP A 44 13.29 -1.17 20.65
CA ASP A 44 14.27 -0.18 21.06
C ASP A 44 15.11 0.33 19.88
N PHE A 45 15.61 -0.58 19.04
CA PHE A 45 16.36 -0.25 17.82
C PHE A 45 15.56 0.65 16.86
N ILE A 46 14.30 0.31 16.58
CA ILE A 46 13.44 1.10 15.70
C ILE A 46 13.03 2.43 16.36
N GLY A 47 12.63 2.39 17.64
CA GLY A 47 12.10 3.53 18.36
C GLY A 47 13.13 4.61 18.69
N HIS A 48 14.39 4.23 18.86
CA HIS A 48 15.47 5.15 19.25
C HIS A 48 16.47 5.37 18.11
N GLU A 49 17.23 4.33 17.76
CA GLU A 49 18.39 4.44 16.86
C GLU A 49 17.96 4.80 15.41
N ALA A 50 17.00 4.07 14.84
CA ALA A 50 16.52 4.33 13.48
C ALA A 50 15.76 5.66 13.37
N LEU A 51 14.94 6.00 14.36
CA LEU A 51 14.23 7.27 14.41
C LEU A 51 15.19 8.46 14.48
N ALA A 52 16.24 8.37 15.32
CA ALA A 52 17.26 9.42 15.41
C ALA A 52 18.00 9.64 14.08
N ALA A 53 18.31 8.57 13.34
CA ALA A 53 18.90 8.66 12.00
C ALA A 53 18.01 9.46 11.03
N VAL A 54 16.71 9.16 11.00
CA VAL A 54 15.73 9.88 10.17
C VAL A 54 15.62 11.35 10.58
N LEU A 55 15.56 11.63 11.88
CA LEU A 55 15.48 13.01 12.39
C LEU A 55 16.74 13.82 12.02
N ASN A 56 17.92 13.21 12.09
CA ASN A 56 19.18 13.87 11.73
C ASN A 56 19.26 14.14 10.22
N ALA A 57 18.84 13.19 9.39
CA ALA A 57 18.76 13.37 7.94
C ALA A 57 17.79 14.52 7.56
N ARG A 58 16.60 14.56 8.17
CA ARG A 58 15.64 15.65 7.94
C ARG A 58 16.13 17.01 8.45
N THR A 59 16.99 17.04 9.47
CA THR A 59 17.63 18.28 9.96
C THR A 59 18.48 18.93 8.85
N SER A 60 19.16 18.14 8.01
CA SER A 60 19.92 18.67 6.87
C SER A 60 19.04 19.42 5.87
N GLY A 61 17.86 18.86 5.55
CA GLY A 61 16.87 19.50 4.68
C GLY A 61 16.35 20.83 5.25
N ASN A 62 15.99 20.86 6.54
CA ASN A 62 15.55 22.11 7.19
C ASN A 62 16.65 23.16 7.28
N LEU A 63 17.90 22.77 7.53
CA LEU A 63 19.02 23.72 7.58
C LEU A 63 19.19 24.44 6.23
N ASN A 64 19.11 23.72 5.11
CA ASN A 64 19.17 24.34 3.78
C ASN A 64 17.93 25.20 3.48
N ALA A 65 16.75 24.78 3.94
CA ALA A 65 15.52 25.55 3.80
C ALA A 65 15.62 26.92 4.48
N LEU A 66 16.26 27.02 5.66
CA LEU A 66 16.49 28.30 6.34
C LEU A 66 17.22 29.31 5.45
N GLY A 67 18.28 28.88 4.76
CA GLY A 67 19.03 29.72 3.84
C GLY A 67 18.20 30.19 2.65
N MET A 68 17.41 29.28 2.06
CA MET A 68 16.50 29.60 0.96
C MET A 68 15.41 30.60 1.37
N GLN A 69 14.85 30.46 2.57
CA GLN A 69 13.85 31.41 3.06
C GLN A 69 14.45 32.80 3.32
N MET A 70 15.69 32.88 3.81
CA MET A 70 16.36 34.19 3.97
C MET A 70 16.73 34.82 2.63
N LEU A 71 17.12 34.02 1.64
CA LEU A 71 17.31 34.53 0.29
C LEU A 71 15.99 35.04 -0.30
N ARG A 72 14.89 34.29 -0.15
CA ARG A 72 13.55 34.72 -0.59
C ARG A 72 13.10 36.00 0.13
N ALA A 73 13.32 36.11 1.44
CA ALA A 73 13.01 37.32 2.20
C ALA A 73 13.83 38.53 1.74
N SER A 74 15.11 38.35 1.37
CA SER A 74 15.95 39.46 0.89
C SER A 74 15.70 39.89 -0.57
N LEU A 75 14.96 39.09 -1.34
CA LEU A 75 14.63 39.40 -2.74
C LEU A 75 13.25 40.04 -2.91
N ASN A 76 12.32 39.81 -1.97
CA ASN A 76 10.94 40.31 -2.06
C ASN A 76 10.75 41.64 -1.33
N ASP A 77 9.71 42.39 -1.73
CA ASP A 77 9.30 43.62 -1.07
C ASP A 77 8.86 43.31 0.38
N PRO A 78 9.35 44.03 1.41
CA PRO A 78 8.98 43.80 2.81
C PRO A 78 7.48 43.91 3.12
N THR A 79 6.71 44.59 2.26
CA THR A 79 5.25 44.73 2.37
C THR A 79 4.48 43.63 1.62
N SER A 80 5.18 42.78 0.87
CA SER A 80 4.57 41.69 0.12
C SER A 80 4.22 40.49 0.99
N SER A 81 3.16 39.77 0.62
CA SER A 81 2.81 38.49 1.23
C SER A 81 3.89 37.43 1.10
N ASP A 82 4.74 37.53 0.07
CA ASP A 82 5.86 36.61 -0.15
C ASP A 82 6.99 36.78 0.87
N PHE A 83 7.26 38.02 1.29
CA PHE A 83 8.20 38.30 2.37
C PHE A 83 7.70 37.70 3.69
N ASP A 84 6.44 37.97 4.06
CA ASP A 84 5.82 37.45 5.27
C ASP A 84 5.80 35.91 5.30
N ALA A 85 5.49 35.29 4.16
CA ALA A 85 5.53 33.84 4.02
C ALA A 85 6.95 33.28 4.22
N ALA A 86 7.97 33.93 3.65
CA ALA A 86 9.37 33.51 3.82
C ALA A 86 9.82 33.62 5.28
N VAL A 87 9.51 34.74 5.96
CA VAL A 87 9.84 34.95 7.38
C VAL A 87 9.12 33.96 8.28
N LYS A 88 7.82 33.71 8.03
CA LYS A 88 7.03 32.74 8.79
C LYS A 88 7.61 31.33 8.63
N THR A 89 7.95 30.93 7.41
CA THR A 89 8.50 29.60 7.11
C THR A 89 9.87 29.43 7.75
N PHE A 90 10.74 30.45 7.69
CA PHE A 90 12.04 30.45 8.35
C PHE A 90 11.94 30.17 9.86
N ARG A 91 11.02 30.88 10.56
CA ARG A 91 10.80 30.69 11.99
C ARG A 91 10.27 29.29 12.32
N ALA A 92 9.35 28.77 11.50
CA ALA A 92 8.80 27.44 11.66
C ALA A 92 9.87 26.36 11.47
N ASP A 93 10.66 26.46 10.39
CA ASP A 93 11.74 25.52 10.07
C ASP A 93 12.82 25.53 11.16
N ARG A 94 13.16 26.69 11.71
CA ARG A 94 14.11 26.81 12.82
C ARG A 94 13.62 26.05 14.04
N LYS A 95 12.35 26.25 14.41
CA LYS A 95 11.75 25.59 15.59
C LYS A 95 11.73 24.09 15.39
N GLN A 96 11.34 23.64 14.21
CA GLN A 96 11.31 22.22 13.89
C GLN A 96 12.70 21.58 13.91
N LEU A 97 13.73 22.28 13.42
CA LEU A 97 15.11 21.83 13.50
C LEU A 97 15.52 21.62 14.96
N GLU A 98 15.20 22.60 15.82
CA GLU A 98 15.50 22.52 17.24
C GLU A 98 14.81 21.35 17.94
N GLU A 99 13.52 21.18 17.73
CA GLU A 99 12.74 20.06 18.28
C GLU A 99 13.34 18.70 17.89
N ARG A 100 13.80 18.56 16.64
CA ARG A 100 14.42 17.31 16.18
C ARG A 100 15.76 17.04 16.82
N GLN A 101 16.62 18.06 16.94
CA GLN A 101 17.91 17.90 17.61
C GLN A 101 17.71 17.58 19.10
N ASN A 102 16.76 18.22 19.77
CA ASN A 102 16.38 17.86 21.14
C ASN A 102 15.90 16.42 21.25
N LYS A 103 15.08 15.96 20.30
CA LYS A 103 14.62 14.56 20.27
C LYS A 103 15.77 13.59 20.00
N ILE A 104 16.73 13.92 19.14
CA ILE A 104 17.93 13.11 18.93
C ILE A 104 18.74 12.95 20.23
N MET A 105 18.86 14.01 21.04
CA MET A 105 19.53 13.92 22.35
C MET A 105 18.83 12.96 23.30
N GLU A 106 17.49 12.96 23.30
CA GLU A 106 16.67 12.06 24.12
C GLU A 106 16.80 10.61 23.64
N LEU A 107 16.73 10.39 22.32
CA LEU A 107 16.70 9.05 21.74
C LEU A 107 18.08 8.39 21.73
N VAL A 108 19.15 9.16 21.50
CA VAL A 108 20.52 8.65 21.40
C VAL A 108 21.42 9.53 22.27
N PRO A 109 21.52 9.24 23.58
CA PRO A 109 22.33 10.05 24.51
C PRO A 109 23.79 10.24 24.08
N ALA A 110 24.37 9.26 23.38
CA ALA A 110 25.72 9.34 22.81
C ALA A 110 25.90 10.47 21.77
N ARG A 111 24.81 11.00 21.20
CA ARG A 111 24.82 12.09 20.21
C ARG A 111 24.53 13.47 20.81
N THR A 112 24.37 13.56 22.13
CA THR A 112 23.99 14.81 22.83
C THR A 112 24.92 15.97 22.51
N ASP A 113 26.24 15.77 22.61
CA ASP A 113 27.20 16.86 22.42
C ASP A 113 27.24 17.35 20.96
N ALA A 114 27.13 16.42 20.00
CA ALA A 114 27.07 16.75 18.59
C ALA A 114 25.79 17.51 18.23
N ALA A 115 24.64 17.09 18.77
CA ALA A 115 23.36 17.80 18.59
C ALA A 115 23.41 19.22 19.18
N ARG A 116 24.02 19.38 20.35
CA ARG A 116 24.21 20.70 20.98
C ARG A 116 25.11 21.61 20.16
N ASP A 117 26.16 21.08 19.54
CA ASP A 117 27.05 21.84 18.65
C ASP A 117 26.36 22.24 17.34
N ILE A 118 25.48 21.39 16.79
CA ILE A 118 24.62 21.73 15.64
C ILE A 118 23.67 22.87 16.03
N LEU A 119 22.98 22.76 17.18
CA LEU A 119 22.05 23.79 17.66
C LEU A 119 22.73 25.13 17.85
N LYS A 120 23.96 25.16 18.39
CA LYS A 120 24.74 26.40 18.50
C LYS A 120 24.92 27.08 17.13
N GLY A 121 25.29 26.30 16.12
CA GLY A 121 25.41 26.81 14.76
C GLY A 121 24.09 27.31 14.17
N VAL A 122 22.97 26.65 14.49
CA VAL A 122 21.63 27.05 14.05
C VAL A 122 21.17 28.36 14.70
N VAL A 123 21.53 28.59 15.97
CA VAL A 123 21.29 29.88 16.64
C VAL A 123 22.03 31.01 15.92
N GLU A 124 23.29 30.79 15.54
CA GLU A 124 24.05 31.79 14.77
C GLU A 124 23.44 32.02 13.37
N VAL A 125 22.90 30.99 12.71
CA VAL A 125 22.11 31.12 11.46
C VAL A 125 20.86 31.97 11.68
N GLU A 126 20.16 31.78 12.80
CA GLU A 126 18.97 32.56 13.17
C GLU A 126 19.31 34.04 13.40
N GLU A 127 20.38 34.32 14.15
CA GLU A 127 20.82 35.69 14.42
C GLU A 127 21.11 36.45 13.12
N ILE A 128 21.84 35.82 12.19
CA ILE A 128 22.11 36.38 10.86
C ILE A 128 20.81 36.55 10.07
N GLY A 129 19.92 35.56 10.08
CA GLY A 129 18.62 35.63 9.40
C GLY A 129 17.74 36.78 9.92
N ASN A 130 17.72 37.02 11.23
CA ASN A 130 17.00 38.16 11.81
C ASN A 130 17.58 39.51 11.36
N GLN A 131 18.90 39.59 11.13
CA GLN A 131 19.52 40.78 10.53
C GLN A 131 19.09 40.98 9.08
N VAL A 132 18.98 39.91 8.28
CA VAL A 132 18.42 39.95 6.92
C VAL A 132 17.02 40.55 6.93
N ILE A 133 16.15 40.05 7.81
CA ILE A 133 14.77 40.52 7.97
C ILE A 133 14.74 42.00 8.32
N THR A 134 15.57 42.42 9.29
CA THR A 134 15.64 43.82 9.75
C THR A 134 16.11 44.76 8.64
N LEU A 135 17.15 44.38 7.89
CA LEU A 135 17.68 45.17 6.78
C LEU A 135 16.68 45.28 5.63
N ALA A 136 15.99 44.18 5.30
CA ALA A 136 14.93 44.18 4.29
C ALA A 136 13.81 45.14 4.70
N GLN A 137 13.29 45.02 5.93
CA GLN A 137 12.24 45.91 6.46
C GLN A 137 12.65 47.39 6.51
N ALA A 138 13.94 47.69 6.66
CA ALA A 138 14.48 49.05 6.59
C ALA A 138 14.66 49.59 5.15
N GLY A 139 14.24 48.83 4.12
CA GLY A 139 14.39 49.20 2.70
C GLY A 139 15.81 49.04 2.16
N LYS A 140 16.72 48.39 2.91
CA LYS A 140 18.13 48.21 2.55
C LYS A 140 18.35 46.89 1.80
N GLN A 141 17.71 46.72 0.65
CA GLN A 141 17.66 45.44 -0.08
C GLN A 141 19.04 44.87 -0.41
N ALA A 142 19.99 45.69 -0.86
CA ALA A 142 21.34 45.24 -1.21
C ALA A 142 22.13 44.75 0.02
N GLU A 143 22.00 45.43 1.17
CA GLU A 143 22.60 44.98 2.44
C GLU A 143 21.94 43.68 2.92
N ALA A 144 20.61 43.56 2.79
CA ALA A 144 19.87 42.36 3.16
C ALA A 144 20.28 41.15 2.32
N GLN A 145 20.47 41.31 1.01
CA GLN A 145 20.94 40.25 0.11
C GLN A 145 22.37 39.80 0.46
N LEU A 146 23.27 40.74 0.73
CA LEU A 146 24.62 40.42 1.18
C LEU A 146 24.60 39.67 2.51
N MET A 147 23.73 40.07 3.45
CA MET A 147 23.56 39.37 4.72
C MET A 147 22.94 37.98 4.53
N ALA A 148 22.05 37.78 3.56
CA ALA A 148 21.50 36.48 3.23
C ALA A 148 22.58 35.51 2.70
N LEU A 149 23.59 36.01 1.98
CA LEU A 149 24.75 35.20 1.61
C LEU A 149 25.58 34.77 2.83
N ASN A 150 25.64 35.59 3.89
CA ASN A 150 26.27 35.19 5.15
C ASN A 150 25.50 34.06 5.85
N VAL A 151 24.16 34.00 5.70
CA VAL A 151 23.36 32.85 6.17
C VAL A 151 23.80 31.58 5.46
N LEU A 152 23.95 31.62 4.14
CA LEU A 152 24.42 30.47 3.35
C LEU A 152 25.83 30.04 3.72
N LYS A 153 26.73 31.01 3.96
CA LYS A 153 28.09 30.72 4.46
C LYS A 153 28.04 30.01 5.80
N LYS A 154 27.17 30.45 6.71
CA LYS A 154 27.04 29.82 8.01
C LYS A 154 26.44 28.41 7.92
N ILE A 155 25.46 28.22 7.07
CA ILE A 155 24.91 26.89 6.75
C ILE A 155 26.01 25.96 6.22
N ALA A 156 26.91 26.46 5.37
CA ALA A 156 28.03 25.67 4.87
C ALA A 156 29.02 25.23 5.97
N GLU A 157 29.12 25.95 7.09
CA GLU A 157 29.90 25.55 8.27
C GLU A 157 29.18 24.49 9.14
N VAL A 158 27.85 24.56 9.23
CA VAL A 158 27.04 23.67 10.07
C VAL A 158 26.67 22.37 9.36
N SER A 159 26.47 22.43 8.04
CA SER A 159 26.06 21.28 7.22
C SER A 159 26.98 20.06 7.37
N PRO A 160 28.33 20.20 7.36
CA PRO A 160 29.24 19.08 7.59
C PRO A 160 29.03 18.39 8.95
N LYS A 161 28.62 19.12 10.00
CA LYS A 161 28.36 18.54 11.33
C LYS A 161 27.12 17.65 11.32
N ILE A 162 26.07 18.06 10.59
CA ILE A 162 24.86 17.24 10.40
C ILE A 162 25.20 16.01 9.56
N SER A 163 25.96 16.17 8.47
CA SER A 163 26.38 15.07 7.60
C SER A 163 27.25 14.05 8.34
N ALA A 164 28.20 14.49 9.16
CA ALA A 164 28.97 13.60 10.04
C ALA A 164 28.06 12.88 11.04
N GLY A 165 26.98 13.52 11.49
CA GLY A 165 25.95 12.89 12.29
C GLY A 165 25.18 11.79 11.57
N ASN A 166 24.91 11.94 10.28
CA ASN A 166 24.26 10.91 9.48
C ASN A 166 25.16 9.67 9.38
N GLU A 167 26.45 9.86 9.10
CA GLU A 167 27.42 8.76 9.01
C GLU A 167 27.50 7.99 10.34
N GLN A 168 27.59 8.71 11.47
CA GLN A 168 27.61 8.07 12.79
C GLN A 168 26.32 7.33 13.11
N LEU A 169 25.15 7.88 12.74
CA LEU A 169 23.86 7.21 12.97
C LEU A 169 23.66 6.00 12.05
N ILE A 170 24.21 6.01 10.84
CA ILE A 170 24.27 4.82 9.97
C ILE A 170 25.13 3.73 10.61
N GLN A 171 26.28 4.09 11.20
CA GLN A 171 27.10 3.14 11.94
C GLN A 171 26.34 2.55 13.14
N VAL A 172 25.70 3.39 13.95
CA VAL A 172 24.85 2.92 15.07
C VAL A 172 23.76 1.97 14.57
N MET A 173 23.11 2.29 13.44
CA MET A 173 22.09 1.42 12.84
C MET A 173 22.66 0.08 12.37
N ASN A 174 23.85 0.07 11.75
CA ASN A 174 24.51 -1.16 11.33
C ASN A 174 24.92 -2.01 12.53
N ASP A 175 25.50 -1.41 13.57
CA ASP A 175 25.85 -2.07 14.82
C ASP A 175 24.61 -2.63 15.53
N GLY A 176 23.49 -1.88 15.54
CA GLY A 176 22.20 -2.35 16.05
C GLY A 176 21.65 -3.54 15.24
N ARG A 177 21.75 -3.50 13.92
CA ARG A 177 21.36 -4.62 13.03
C ARG A 177 22.20 -5.87 13.29
N GLU A 178 23.50 -5.73 13.46
CA GLU A 178 24.39 -6.84 13.78
C GLU A 178 24.07 -7.44 15.15
N ARG A 179 23.88 -6.59 16.18
CA ARG A 179 23.45 -7.03 17.52
C ARG A 179 22.13 -7.79 17.47
N LEU A 180 21.15 -7.31 16.71
CA LEU A 180 19.85 -7.95 16.55
C LEU A 180 19.96 -9.30 15.82
N THR A 181 20.76 -9.35 14.76
CA THR A 181 20.99 -10.58 13.98
C THR A 181 21.70 -11.63 14.84
N ALA A 182 22.73 -11.23 15.57
CA ALA A 182 23.44 -12.09 16.52
C ALA A 182 22.50 -12.59 17.62
N SER A 183 21.73 -11.70 18.26
CA SER A 183 20.76 -12.06 19.31
C SER A 183 19.70 -13.05 18.81
N THR A 184 19.16 -12.83 17.61
CA THR A 184 18.17 -13.72 16.98
C THR A 184 18.79 -15.08 16.66
N THR A 185 19.97 -15.09 16.04
CA THR A 185 20.66 -16.33 15.64
C THR A 185 21.07 -17.15 16.87
N THR A 186 21.64 -16.51 17.89
CA THR A 186 22.00 -17.15 19.15
C THR A 186 20.76 -17.72 19.84
N THR A 187 19.67 -16.94 19.93
CA THR A 187 18.37 -17.38 20.49
C THR A 187 17.82 -18.63 19.79
N ILE A 188 17.85 -18.65 18.46
CA ILE A 188 17.36 -19.79 17.68
C ILE A 188 18.22 -21.03 17.97
N TRP A 189 19.55 -20.91 17.89
CA TRP A 189 20.43 -22.05 18.09
C TRP A 189 20.41 -22.58 19.53
N THR A 190 20.44 -21.70 20.54
CA THR A 190 20.36 -22.14 21.94
C THR A 190 19.01 -22.77 22.25
N GLY A 191 17.91 -22.22 21.72
CA GLY A 191 16.57 -22.80 21.83
C GLY A 191 16.47 -24.18 21.20
N LEU A 192 16.97 -24.35 19.96
CA LEU A 192 16.98 -25.63 19.26
C LEU A 192 17.84 -26.68 19.97
N ILE A 193 19.05 -26.30 20.40
CA ILE A 193 19.96 -27.21 21.13
C ILE A 193 19.34 -27.62 22.47
N ALA A 194 18.79 -26.68 23.24
CA ALA A 194 18.14 -26.98 24.52
C ALA A 194 16.94 -27.92 24.31
N LEU A 195 16.09 -27.65 23.33
CA LEU A 195 14.92 -28.47 23.03
C LEU A 195 15.32 -29.88 22.55
N ALA A 196 16.37 -29.99 21.73
CA ALA A 196 16.93 -31.28 21.30
C ALA A 196 17.50 -32.08 22.47
N LEU A 197 18.29 -31.46 23.35
CA LEU A 197 18.88 -32.13 24.53
C LEU A 197 17.82 -32.63 25.50
N VAL A 198 16.80 -31.80 25.79
CA VAL A 198 15.71 -32.22 26.69
C VAL A 198 14.87 -33.33 26.04
N SER A 199 14.58 -33.23 24.74
CA SER A 199 13.87 -34.29 24.00
C SER A 199 14.64 -35.61 24.03
N LEU A 200 15.95 -35.59 23.78
CA LEU A 200 16.81 -36.77 23.88
C LEU A 200 16.84 -37.36 25.29
N ALA A 201 16.91 -36.52 26.33
CA ALA A 201 16.89 -36.97 27.72
C ALA A 201 15.56 -37.65 28.08
N VAL A 202 14.43 -37.10 27.64
CA VAL A 202 13.09 -37.68 27.86
C VAL A 202 12.91 -38.99 27.10
N ILE A 203 13.38 -39.07 25.84
CA ILE A 203 13.38 -40.30 25.04
C ILE A 203 14.24 -41.38 25.71
N ALA A 204 15.45 -41.04 26.13
CA ALA A 204 16.36 -41.97 26.82
C ALA A 204 15.75 -42.47 28.14
N LEU A 205 15.12 -41.59 28.91
CA LEU A 205 14.41 -41.96 30.14
C LEU A 205 13.22 -42.88 29.84
N GLY A 206 12.44 -42.58 28.79
CA GLY A 206 11.34 -43.43 28.33
C GLY A 206 11.81 -44.82 27.90
N LEU A 207 12.88 -44.91 27.11
CA LEU A 207 13.50 -46.18 26.71
C LEU A 207 14.01 -46.96 27.92
N LEU A 208 14.60 -46.29 28.91
CA LEU A 208 15.07 -46.93 30.14
C LEU A 208 13.90 -47.49 30.97
N ILE A 209 12.81 -46.72 31.12
CA ILE A 209 11.59 -47.15 31.83
C ILE A 209 10.94 -48.33 31.11
N CYS A 210 10.80 -48.29 29.78
CA CYS A 210 10.23 -49.39 29.00
C CYS A 210 11.11 -50.65 29.08
N SER A 211 12.41 -50.53 28.79
CA SER A 211 13.33 -51.67 28.73
C SER A 211 13.51 -52.36 30.09
N ARG A 212 13.73 -51.61 31.17
CA ARG A 212 13.95 -52.16 32.52
C ARG A 212 12.67 -52.39 33.32
N GLY A 213 11.62 -51.62 33.04
CA GLY A 213 10.37 -51.65 33.81
C GLY A 213 9.28 -52.56 33.22
N ILE A 214 9.36 -52.92 31.93
CA ILE A 214 8.32 -53.68 31.22
C ILE A 214 8.94 -54.80 30.38
N THR A 215 9.75 -54.48 29.36
CA THR A 215 10.18 -55.43 28.32
C THR A 215 11.08 -56.54 28.86
N THR A 216 12.14 -56.20 29.59
CA THR A 216 13.08 -57.21 30.14
C THR A 216 12.41 -58.14 31.16
N PRO A 217 11.61 -57.66 32.13
CA PRO A 217 10.88 -58.54 33.05
C PRO A 217 9.87 -59.47 32.37
N ILE A 218 9.12 -58.98 31.38
CA ILE A 218 8.19 -59.83 30.60
C ILE A 218 8.95 -60.89 29.80
N ALA A 219 10.08 -60.53 29.18
CA ALA A 219 10.92 -61.48 28.46
C ALA A 219 11.49 -62.58 29.38
N ARG A 220 11.89 -62.23 30.61
CA ARG A 220 12.34 -63.21 31.64
C ARG A 220 11.20 -64.13 32.07
N LEU A 221 10.01 -63.59 32.32
CA LEU A 221 8.84 -64.41 32.67
C LEU A 221 8.45 -65.34 31.54
N ARG A 222 8.48 -64.87 30.29
CA ARG A 222 8.26 -65.72 29.10
C ARG A 222 9.26 -66.88 29.06
N ALA A 223 10.55 -66.60 29.19
CA ALA A 223 11.60 -67.62 29.19
C ALA A 223 11.45 -68.62 30.35
N ARG A 224 11.02 -68.16 31.54
CA ARG A 224 10.73 -69.05 32.69
C ARG A 224 9.48 -69.89 32.49
N MET A 225 8.46 -69.35 31.83
CA MET A 225 7.24 -70.11 31.48
C MET A 225 7.56 -71.22 30.48
N GLU A 226 8.46 -70.94 29.52
CA GLU A 226 8.97 -71.93 28.55
C GLU A 226 9.81 -73.01 29.23
N SER A 227 10.72 -72.66 30.15
CA SER A 227 11.50 -73.66 30.91
C SER A 227 10.63 -74.51 31.85
N LEU A 228 9.59 -73.92 32.46
CA LEU A 228 8.65 -74.64 33.33
C LEU A 228 7.81 -75.63 32.52
N ALA A 229 7.37 -75.25 31.31
CA ALA A 229 6.68 -76.16 30.40
C ALA A 229 7.59 -77.31 29.91
N ALA A 230 8.90 -77.08 29.84
CA ALA A 230 9.91 -78.11 29.56
C ALA A 230 10.28 -78.98 30.77
N GLY A 231 9.64 -78.77 31.94
CA GLY A 231 9.79 -79.61 33.13
C GLY A 231 10.79 -79.14 34.18
N ASP A 232 11.42 -77.96 34.02
CA ASP A 232 12.30 -77.38 35.06
C ASP A 232 11.48 -76.74 36.18
N THR A 233 11.24 -77.50 37.25
CA THR A 233 10.57 -77.03 38.48
C THR A 233 11.56 -76.59 39.57
N SER A 234 12.87 -76.78 39.36
CA SER A 234 13.90 -76.56 40.38
C SER A 234 14.26 -75.09 40.57
N SER A 235 14.29 -74.32 39.49
CA SER A 235 14.74 -72.92 39.52
C SER A 235 13.62 -71.96 39.97
N GLU A 236 13.99 -70.95 40.76
CA GLU A 236 13.06 -69.94 41.28
C GLU A 236 12.53 -68.97 40.21
N ILE A 237 11.35 -68.41 40.46
CA ILE A 237 10.73 -67.40 39.58
C ILE A 237 11.09 -66.02 40.12
N ASP A 238 11.95 -65.33 39.38
CA ASP A 238 12.39 -63.95 39.66
C ASP A 238 11.20 -62.96 39.54
N GLY A 239 11.13 -61.96 40.41
CA GLY A 239 10.14 -60.88 40.37
C GLY A 239 8.86 -61.05 41.21
N LYS A 240 8.80 -62.02 42.14
CA LYS A 240 7.69 -62.20 43.10
C LYS A 240 7.51 -61.02 44.07
N ASP A 241 8.56 -60.27 44.30
CA ASP A 241 8.61 -59.08 45.18
C ASP A 241 8.01 -57.81 44.54
N ARG A 242 7.56 -57.89 43.28
CA ARG A 242 7.03 -56.75 42.53
C ARG A 242 5.54 -56.53 42.81
N GLY A 243 5.15 -55.27 43.03
CA GLY A 243 3.75 -54.86 43.23
C GLY A 243 2.99 -54.48 41.95
N ASP A 244 3.55 -54.73 40.76
CA ASP A 244 2.96 -54.38 39.46
C ASP A 244 2.37 -55.58 38.71
N GLU A 245 1.78 -55.36 37.53
CA GLU A 245 1.13 -56.42 36.73
C GLU A 245 2.09 -57.55 36.35
N VAL A 246 3.39 -57.23 36.19
CA VAL A 246 4.44 -58.22 35.96
C VAL A 246 4.64 -59.09 37.20
N GLY A 247 4.60 -58.50 38.40
CA GLY A 247 4.61 -59.26 39.66
C GLY A 247 3.39 -60.16 39.84
N GLN A 248 2.20 -59.71 39.41
CA GLN A 248 0.99 -60.55 39.39
C GLN A 248 1.19 -61.75 38.46
N MET A 249 1.73 -61.55 37.25
CA MET A 249 2.08 -62.64 36.34
C MET A 249 3.13 -63.58 36.95
N ALA A 250 4.17 -63.06 37.61
CA ALA A 250 5.19 -63.86 38.29
C ALA A 250 4.58 -64.73 39.40
N ALA A 251 3.64 -64.19 40.19
CA ALA A 251 2.91 -64.92 41.22
C ALA A 251 2.03 -66.03 40.62
N THR A 252 1.38 -65.77 39.47
CA THR A 252 0.61 -66.80 38.75
C THR A 252 1.51 -67.90 38.19
N VAL A 253 2.67 -67.56 37.62
CA VAL A 253 3.66 -68.56 37.15
C VAL A 253 4.23 -69.37 38.33
N GLN A 254 4.37 -68.76 39.52
CA GLN A 254 4.75 -69.46 40.74
C GLN A 254 3.67 -70.42 41.22
N ALA A 255 2.39 -70.04 41.15
CA ALA A 255 1.28 -70.96 41.41
C ALA A 255 1.25 -72.11 40.39
N PHE A 256 1.60 -71.87 39.12
CA PHE A 256 1.75 -72.95 38.14
C PHE A 256 2.93 -73.87 38.45
N ARG A 257 4.07 -73.33 38.92
CA ARG A 257 5.21 -74.13 39.37
C ARG A 257 4.85 -74.97 40.60
N GLU A 258 4.17 -74.39 41.57
CA GLU A 258 3.66 -75.10 42.75
C GLU A 258 2.68 -76.19 42.36
N ASN A 259 1.76 -75.93 41.44
CA ASN A 259 0.85 -76.94 40.89
C ASN A 259 1.57 -78.00 40.04
N ALA A 260 2.65 -77.67 39.34
CA ALA A 260 3.46 -78.65 38.60
C ALA A 260 4.28 -79.55 39.56
N ILE A 261 4.80 -78.98 40.64
CA ILE A 261 5.47 -79.72 41.72
C ILE A 261 4.47 -80.60 42.47
N GLU A 262 3.26 -80.09 42.74
CA GLU A 262 2.17 -80.82 43.39
C GLU A 262 1.60 -81.91 42.48
N ARG A 263 1.53 -81.68 41.16
CA ARG A 263 1.14 -82.68 40.16
C ARG A 263 2.18 -83.79 40.01
N ILE A 264 3.47 -83.48 40.07
CA ILE A 264 4.55 -84.49 40.11
C ILE A 264 4.55 -85.26 41.44
N ARG A 265 4.08 -84.65 42.54
CA ARG A 265 3.87 -85.32 43.83
C ARG A 265 2.61 -86.20 43.86
N LEU A 266 1.53 -85.77 43.20
CA LEU A 266 0.23 -86.45 43.13
C LEU A 266 0.17 -87.54 42.05
N GLU A 267 0.99 -87.50 40.99
CA GLU A 267 1.07 -88.55 39.97
C GLU A 267 1.71 -89.86 40.48
N ASN A 268 2.28 -89.87 41.70
CA ASN A 268 2.78 -91.07 42.38
C ASN A 268 1.81 -91.65 43.43
N GLU A 269 0.59 -91.11 43.59
CA GLU A 269 -0.39 -91.58 44.58
C GLU A 269 -1.74 -91.92 43.92
N THR A 270 -1.78 -93.12 43.34
CA THR A 270 -2.95 -94.00 43.18
C THR A 270 -3.82 -93.83 41.93
N GLU A 271 -3.51 -94.68 40.96
CA GLU A 271 -4.42 -95.21 39.94
C GLU A 271 -5.27 -96.35 40.55
N ALA A 272 -6.57 -96.40 40.19
CA ALA A 272 -7.55 -97.49 40.40
C ALA A 272 -8.28 -97.64 41.77
N ASN A 273 -9.47 -97.04 41.93
CA ASN A 273 -10.75 -97.73 41.64
C ASN A 273 -12.02 -96.92 42.03
N ARG A 274 -12.67 -96.42 40.97
CA ARG A 274 -14.10 -96.54 40.63
C ARG A 274 -15.22 -96.28 41.67
N SER A 275 -16.06 -95.33 41.25
CA SER A 275 -17.53 -95.45 41.14
C SER A 275 -18.37 -95.48 42.42
N MET A 276 -19.07 -94.37 42.70
CA MET A 276 -20.47 -94.32 43.14
C MET A 276 -21.00 -92.86 43.10
N SER A 277 -21.48 -92.41 41.93
CA SER A 277 -22.68 -91.55 41.74
C SER A 277 -22.87 -91.30 40.24
N GLU A 278 -23.30 -92.33 39.50
CA GLU A 278 -23.64 -92.19 38.07
C GLU A 278 -24.99 -91.50 37.82
N LYS A 279 -25.82 -91.27 38.84
CA LYS A 279 -27.13 -90.65 38.64
C LYS A 279 -27.12 -89.12 38.66
N ASP A 280 -26.25 -88.48 39.45
CA ASP A 280 -26.08 -87.01 39.39
C ASP A 280 -25.09 -86.55 38.31
N ARG A 281 -24.28 -87.48 37.77
CA ARG A 281 -23.31 -87.20 36.70
C ARG A 281 -24.01 -87.06 35.35
N ILE A 282 -25.01 -87.89 35.05
CA ILE A 282 -25.77 -87.82 33.79
C ILE A 282 -26.65 -86.57 33.73
N GLU A 283 -27.25 -86.14 34.86
CA GLU A 283 -28.05 -84.91 34.94
C GLU A 283 -27.17 -83.65 34.81
N ARG A 284 -26.02 -83.60 35.51
CA ARG A 284 -25.06 -82.49 35.42
C ARG A 284 -24.25 -82.49 34.12
N GLU A 285 -23.95 -83.64 33.53
CA GLU A 285 -23.36 -83.74 32.19
C GLU A 285 -24.37 -83.32 31.13
N LYS A 286 -25.67 -83.65 31.27
CA LYS A 286 -26.70 -83.10 30.38
C LYS A 286 -26.84 -81.60 30.53
N GLN A 287 -26.93 -81.06 31.75
CA GLN A 287 -27.00 -79.61 31.97
C GLN A 287 -25.73 -78.89 31.50
N LYS A 288 -24.53 -79.41 31.82
CA LYS A 288 -23.27 -78.83 31.33
C LYS A 288 -23.08 -78.99 29.83
N ALA A 289 -23.55 -80.08 29.21
CA ALA A 289 -23.50 -80.23 27.77
C ALA A 289 -24.48 -79.29 27.07
N GLN A 290 -25.66 -79.05 27.67
CA GLN A 290 -26.63 -78.07 27.18
C GLN A 290 -26.07 -76.64 27.33
N GLU A 291 -25.57 -76.26 28.50
CA GLU A 291 -24.93 -74.96 28.73
C GLU A 291 -23.68 -74.76 27.85
N ALA A 292 -22.84 -75.79 27.70
CA ALA A 292 -21.69 -75.73 26.80
C ALA A 292 -22.13 -75.59 25.34
N ALA A 293 -23.22 -76.26 24.92
CA ALA A 293 -23.79 -76.09 23.59
C ALA A 293 -24.35 -74.67 23.38
N ASP A 294 -25.04 -74.11 24.38
CA ASP A 294 -25.59 -72.75 24.34
C ASP A 294 -24.47 -71.68 24.30
N ILE A 295 -23.40 -71.87 25.09
CA ILE A 295 -22.20 -71.02 25.06
C ILE A 295 -21.49 -71.16 23.71
N GLN A 296 -21.27 -72.39 23.22
CA GLN A 296 -20.61 -72.62 21.94
C GLN A 296 -21.41 -72.00 20.79
N PHE A 297 -22.74 -72.09 20.83
CA PHE A 297 -23.64 -71.45 19.87
C PHE A 297 -23.53 -69.93 19.90
N ALA A 298 -23.55 -69.31 21.09
CA ALA A 298 -23.38 -67.87 21.25
C ALA A 298 -22.00 -67.40 20.77
N VAL A 299 -20.93 -68.12 21.13
CA VAL A 299 -19.55 -67.83 20.72
C VAL A 299 -19.37 -67.97 19.21
N ASN A 300 -19.91 -69.01 18.58
CA ASN A 300 -19.82 -69.20 17.13
C ASN A 300 -20.56 -68.09 16.35
N ASN A 301 -21.76 -67.71 16.81
CA ASN A 301 -22.51 -66.60 16.22
C ASN A 301 -21.78 -65.27 16.40
N LEU A 302 -21.23 -65.01 17.59
CA LEU A 302 -20.46 -63.80 17.86
C LEU A 302 -19.16 -63.76 17.05
N ALA A 303 -18.45 -64.88 16.92
CA ALA A 303 -17.25 -65.01 16.09
C ALA A 303 -17.56 -64.74 14.62
N THR A 304 -18.67 -65.28 14.12
CA THR A 304 -19.16 -65.00 12.76
C THR A 304 -19.46 -63.51 12.59
N ALA A 305 -20.15 -62.90 13.55
CA ALA A 305 -20.52 -61.49 13.51
C ALA A 305 -19.30 -60.56 13.57
N LEU A 306 -18.29 -60.90 14.39
CA LEU A 306 -17.02 -60.18 14.44
C LEU A 306 -16.20 -60.36 13.15
N SER A 307 -16.22 -61.55 12.53
CA SER A 307 -15.60 -61.77 11.21
C SER A 307 -16.25 -60.88 10.15
N ARG A 308 -17.58 -60.77 10.15
CA ARG A 308 -18.31 -59.88 9.22
C ARG A 308 -17.91 -58.41 9.38
N ILE A 309 -17.83 -57.91 10.62
CA ILE A 309 -17.35 -56.54 10.87
C ILE A 309 -15.89 -56.37 10.43
N ALA A 310 -15.02 -57.34 10.68
CA ALA A 310 -13.62 -57.31 10.25
C ALA A 310 -13.46 -57.32 8.71
N GLU A 311 -14.40 -57.95 7.99
CA GLU A 311 -14.52 -57.91 6.53
C GLU A 311 -15.17 -56.61 6.02
N GLY A 312 -15.53 -55.67 6.89
CA GLY A 312 -16.15 -54.39 6.55
C GLY A 312 -17.68 -54.43 6.48
N ASP A 313 -18.34 -55.56 6.75
CA ASP A 313 -19.79 -55.67 6.77
C ASP A 313 -20.37 -55.25 8.13
N VAL A 314 -20.66 -53.95 8.25
CA VAL A 314 -21.29 -53.36 9.44
C VAL A 314 -22.81 -53.46 9.42
N THR A 315 -23.41 -54.04 8.35
CA THR A 315 -24.86 -54.27 8.26
C THR A 315 -25.31 -55.55 8.94
N TYR A 316 -24.38 -56.48 9.16
CA TYR A 316 -24.68 -57.77 9.75
C TYR A 316 -25.23 -57.64 11.18
N ARG A 317 -26.29 -58.41 11.47
CA ARG A 317 -26.92 -58.49 12.79
C ARG A 317 -27.12 -59.95 13.17
N ILE A 318 -26.93 -60.24 14.45
CA ILE A 318 -27.23 -61.57 15.00
C ILE A 318 -28.74 -61.66 15.22
N ALA A 319 -29.43 -62.36 14.31
CA ALA A 319 -30.87 -62.52 14.31
C ALA A 319 -31.36 -63.58 15.32
N GLN A 320 -30.58 -64.65 15.51
CA GLN A 320 -30.95 -65.75 16.39
C GLN A 320 -30.76 -65.34 17.86
N PRO A 321 -31.81 -65.39 18.70
CA PRO A 321 -31.70 -65.10 20.13
C PRO A 321 -30.86 -66.17 20.83
N PHE A 322 -30.06 -65.74 21.81
CA PHE A 322 -29.33 -66.64 22.69
C PHE A 322 -30.20 -66.99 23.91
N VAL A 323 -29.71 -67.90 24.75
CA VAL A 323 -30.32 -68.14 26.07
C VAL A 323 -30.35 -66.85 26.89
N PRO A 324 -31.33 -66.65 27.79
CA PRO A 324 -31.54 -65.38 28.49
C PRO A 324 -30.30 -64.83 29.23
N SER A 325 -29.43 -65.71 29.74
CA SER A 325 -28.18 -65.35 30.41
C SER A 325 -27.12 -64.76 29.47
N LEU A 326 -27.19 -65.04 28.16
CA LEU A 326 -26.23 -64.62 27.14
C LEU A 326 -26.80 -63.64 26.11
N ASP A 327 -28.14 -63.47 26.01
CA ASP A 327 -28.77 -62.63 24.98
C ASP A 327 -28.40 -61.14 25.08
N GLY A 328 -27.98 -60.68 26.26
CA GLY A 328 -27.42 -59.34 26.44
C GLY A 328 -26.23 -59.07 25.51
N ILE A 329 -25.36 -60.06 25.31
CA ILE A 329 -24.17 -59.96 24.43
C ILE A 329 -24.60 -59.74 22.97
N ARG A 330 -25.64 -60.46 22.52
CA ARG A 330 -26.23 -60.29 21.18
C ARG A 330 -26.77 -58.86 21.01
N GLY A 331 -27.49 -58.37 22.01
CA GLY A 331 -28.06 -57.02 22.02
C GLY A 331 -26.98 -55.94 22.00
N ASP A 332 -25.92 -56.09 22.79
CA ASP A 332 -24.80 -55.14 22.83
C ASP A 332 -24.01 -55.13 21.51
N PHE A 333 -23.74 -56.30 20.91
CA PHE A 333 -23.12 -56.39 19.59
C PHE A 333 -23.95 -55.68 18.52
N ASN A 334 -25.26 -55.97 18.45
CA ASN A 334 -26.15 -55.37 17.46
C ASN A 334 -26.23 -53.85 17.62
N ARG A 335 -26.28 -53.32 18.85
CA ARG A 335 -26.23 -51.87 19.13
C ARG A 335 -24.91 -51.24 18.70
N ALA A 336 -23.78 -51.89 18.96
CA ALA A 336 -22.47 -51.41 18.55
C ALA A 336 -22.35 -51.37 17.02
N ALA A 337 -22.81 -52.42 16.33
CA ALA A 337 -22.83 -52.47 14.87
C ALA A 337 -23.75 -51.40 14.25
N GLU A 338 -24.91 -51.14 14.87
CA GLU A 338 -25.83 -50.07 14.46
C GLU A 338 -25.24 -48.67 14.64
N GLN A 339 -24.61 -48.41 15.79
CA GLN A 339 -23.93 -47.14 16.04
C GLN A 339 -22.76 -46.92 15.06
N LEU A 340 -21.98 -47.97 14.77
CA LEU A 340 -20.88 -47.91 13.80
C LEU A 340 -21.39 -47.63 12.38
N GLN A 341 -22.43 -48.34 11.93
CA GLN A 341 -23.05 -48.12 10.64
C GLN A 341 -23.59 -46.68 10.52
N SER A 342 -24.31 -46.19 11.53
CA SER A 342 -24.85 -44.82 11.55
C SER A 342 -23.74 -43.78 11.46
N THR A 343 -22.67 -43.95 12.24
CA THR A 343 -21.52 -43.04 12.24
C THR A 343 -20.82 -43.02 10.87
N LEU A 344 -20.52 -44.19 10.29
CA LEU A 344 -19.90 -44.29 8.96
C LEU A 344 -20.79 -43.70 7.85
N THR A 345 -22.10 -43.86 7.96
CA THR A 345 -23.07 -43.27 7.02
C THR A 345 -23.05 -41.74 7.09
N GLN A 346 -22.99 -41.16 8.29
CA GLN A 346 -22.86 -39.71 8.47
C GLN A 346 -21.53 -39.19 7.93
N VAL A 347 -20.42 -39.91 8.16
CA VAL A 347 -19.12 -39.55 7.58
C VAL A 347 -19.18 -39.57 6.05
N ALA A 348 -19.83 -40.57 5.46
CA ALA A 348 -20.01 -40.66 4.00
C ALA A 348 -20.83 -39.50 3.42
N GLN A 349 -21.86 -39.06 4.14
CA GLN A 349 -22.67 -37.90 3.76
C GLN A 349 -21.83 -36.61 3.84
N ASN A 350 -21.08 -36.42 4.92
CA ASN A 350 -20.18 -35.26 5.07
C ASN A 350 -19.09 -35.25 4.00
N ALA A 351 -18.49 -36.39 3.68
CA ALA A 351 -17.48 -36.52 2.63
C ALA A 351 -18.04 -36.11 1.25
N ARG A 352 -19.25 -36.55 0.89
CA ARG A 352 -19.95 -36.11 -0.33
C ARG A 352 -20.28 -34.62 -0.31
N GLY A 353 -20.66 -34.07 0.85
CA GLY A 353 -20.88 -32.64 1.02
C GLY A 353 -19.60 -31.82 0.79
N ILE A 354 -18.47 -32.27 1.31
CA ILE A 354 -17.16 -31.64 1.10
C ILE A 354 -16.75 -31.71 -0.38
N ASP A 355 -16.96 -32.86 -1.05
CA ASP A 355 -16.65 -33.01 -2.48
C ASP A 355 -17.48 -32.04 -3.35
N ALA A 356 -18.78 -31.95 -3.08
CA ALA A 356 -19.66 -31.00 -3.75
C ALA A 356 -19.22 -29.54 -3.52
N GLY A 357 -18.92 -29.18 -2.26
CA GLY A 357 -18.44 -27.85 -1.91
C GLY A 357 -17.09 -27.50 -2.56
N ALA A 358 -16.16 -28.45 -2.61
CA ALA A 358 -14.86 -28.27 -3.27
C ALA A 358 -15.01 -28.06 -4.78
N ASN A 359 -15.94 -28.76 -5.44
CA ASN A 359 -16.26 -28.55 -6.85
C ASN A 359 -16.90 -27.16 -7.10
N GLU A 360 -17.75 -26.69 -6.19
CA GLU A 360 -18.37 -25.37 -6.27
C GLU A 360 -17.34 -24.24 -6.09
N ILE A 361 -16.45 -24.36 -5.09
CA ILE A 361 -15.34 -23.41 -4.90
C ILE A 361 -14.43 -23.40 -6.13
N ARG A 362 -14.11 -24.56 -6.72
CA ARG A 362 -13.32 -24.63 -7.95
C ARG A 362 -13.98 -23.86 -9.10
N SER A 363 -15.29 -24.03 -9.29
CA SER A 363 -16.02 -23.30 -10.34
C SER A 363 -16.02 -21.79 -10.09
N ALA A 364 -16.17 -21.36 -8.83
CA ALA A 364 -16.11 -19.95 -8.46
C ALA A 364 -14.71 -19.36 -8.64
N ALA A 365 -13.65 -20.14 -8.35
CA ALA A 365 -12.28 -19.74 -8.58
C ALA A 365 -11.96 -19.58 -10.07
N ASP A 366 -12.46 -20.47 -10.94
CA ASP A 366 -12.29 -20.35 -12.41
C ASP A 366 -12.98 -19.09 -12.97
N ASP A 367 -14.19 -18.76 -12.50
CA ASP A 367 -14.88 -17.52 -12.86
C ASP A 367 -14.09 -16.29 -12.37
N LEU A 368 -13.59 -16.33 -11.13
CA LEU A 368 -12.77 -15.25 -10.58
C LEU A 368 -11.44 -15.10 -11.33
N ALA A 369 -10.84 -16.19 -11.81
CA ALA A 369 -9.64 -16.18 -12.65
C ALA A 369 -9.89 -15.37 -13.94
N ARG A 370 -10.93 -15.75 -14.70
CA ARG A 370 -11.30 -15.08 -15.95
C ARG A 370 -11.61 -13.60 -15.76
N ARG A 371 -12.31 -13.26 -14.67
CA ARG A 371 -12.61 -11.85 -14.33
C ARG A 371 -11.34 -11.08 -13.94
N THR A 372 -10.40 -11.72 -13.25
CA THR A 372 -9.12 -11.11 -12.88
C THR A 372 -8.26 -10.87 -14.11
N GLU A 373 -8.22 -11.80 -15.06
CA GLU A 373 -7.55 -11.61 -16.37
C GLU A 373 -8.16 -10.45 -17.17
N GLN A 374 -9.49 -10.40 -17.26
CA GLN A 374 -10.18 -9.28 -17.92
C GLN A 374 -9.91 -7.94 -17.24
N GLN A 375 -9.86 -7.94 -15.91
CA GLN A 375 -9.54 -6.75 -15.13
C GLN A 375 -8.09 -6.31 -15.35
N ALA A 376 -7.14 -7.24 -15.41
CA ALA A 376 -5.74 -6.95 -15.70
C ALA A 376 -5.60 -6.26 -17.07
N ALA A 377 -6.25 -6.80 -18.10
CA ALA A 377 -6.25 -6.19 -19.44
C ALA A 377 -6.85 -4.77 -19.43
N ALA A 378 -7.95 -4.56 -18.71
CA ALA A 378 -8.58 -3.24 -18.59
C ALA A 378 -7.68 -2.24 -17.83
N VAL A 379 -6.95 -2.70 -16.81
CA VAL A 379 -5.99 -1.88 -16.05
C VAL A 379 -4.79 -1.50 -16.92
N GLU A 380 -4.25 -2.42 -17.71
CA GLU A 380 -3.17 -2.12 -18.68
C GLU A 380 -3.61 -1.09 -19.72
N GLU A 381 -4.79 -1.26 -20.34
CA GLU A 381 -5.32 -0.31 -21.32
C GLU A 381 -5.54 1.07 -20.71
N THR A 382 -6.08 1.11 -19.48
CA THR A 382 -6.28 2.36 -18.74
C THR A 382 -4.95 3.04 -18.39
N ALA A 383 -3.93 2.27 -17.99
CA ALA A 383 -2.60 2.79 -17.70
C ALA A 383 -1.95 3.40 -18.94
N ALA A 384 -2.03 2.71 -20.09
CA ALA A 384 -1.53 3.21 -21.37
C ALA A 384 -2.22 4.53 -21.79
N ALA A 385 -3.56 4.57 -21.71
CA ALA A 385 -4.33 5.78 -22.02
C ALA A 385 -3.98 6.95 -21.07
N LEU A 386 -3.77 6.66 -19.78
CA LEU A 386 -3.36 7.67 -18.80
C LEU A 386 -1.96 8.21 -19.08
N GLU A 387 -1.04 7.39 -19.56
CA GLU A 387 0.31 7.84 -19.92
C GLU A 387 0.30 8.77 -21.14
N GLU A 388 -0.53 8.47 -22.14
CA GLU A 388 -0.78 9.35 -23.29
C GLU A 388 -1.41 10.69 -22.86
N ILE A 389 -2.43 10.65 -22.00
CA ILE A 389 -3.07 11.85 -21.44
C ILE A 389 -2.07 12.66 -20.61
N THR A 390 -1.27 12.00 -19.77
CA THR A 390 -0.26 12.66 -18.92
C THR A 390 0.77 13.39 -19.78
N THR A 391 1.21 12.76 -20.87
CA THR A 391 2.12 13.37 -21.85
C THR A 391 1.48 14.59 -22.49
N THR A 392 0.23 14.47 -22.95
CA THR A 392 -0.51 15.55 -23.61
C THR A 392 -0.76 16.75 -22.70
N VAL A 393 -1.14 16.50 -21.43
CA VAL A 393 -1.33 17.56 -20.43
C VAL A 393 0.00 18.24 -20.11
N ARG A 394 1.08 17.47 -19.94
CA ARG A 394 2.42 18.05 -19.69
C ARG A 394 2.88 18.96 -20.84
N ASP A 395 2.67 18.53 -22.09
CA ASP A 395 2.99 19.35 -23.25
C ASP A 395 2.09 20.59 -23.35
N SER A 396 0.80 20.46 -23.00
CA SER A 396 -0.13 21.58 -22.95
C SER A 396 0.27 22.61 -21.89
N THR A 397 0.69 22.18 -20.69
CA THR A 397 1.21 23.05 -19.64
C THR A 397 2.44 23.82 -20.11
N ARG A 398 3.39 23.13 -20.77
CA ARG A 398 4.59 23.77 -21.32
C ARG A 398 4.23 24.83 -22.37
N ARG A 399 3.35 24.49 -23.31
CA ARG A 399 2.87 25.43 -24.35
C ARG A 399 2.15 26.64 -23.75
N ALA A 400 1.35 26.43 -22.70
CA ALA A 400 0.68 27.52 -21.99
C ALA A 400 1.69 28.47 -21.32
N GLN A 401 2.73 27.93 -20.69
CA GLN A 401 3.82 28.74 -20.11
C GLN A 401 4.59 29.54 -21.18
N GLU A 402 4.95 28.90 -22.29
CA GLU A 402 5.61 29.55 -23.44
C GLU A 402 4.74 30.67 -24.03
N ALA A 403 3.44 30.41 -24.20
CA ALA A 403 2.46 31.40 -24.65
C ALA A 403 2.35 32.57 -23.66
N GLY A 404 2.33 32.30 -22.36
CA GLY A 404 2.27 33.32 -21.31
C GLY A 404 3.48 34.26 -21.35
N GLN A 405 4.67 33.72 -21.56
CA GLN A 405 5.89 34.53 -21.74
C GLN A 405 5.82 35.38 -23.02
N LEU A 406 5.32 34.82 -24.12
CA LEU A 406 5.19 35.54 -25.39
C LEU A 406 4.20 36.70 -25.28
N VAL A 407 3.04 36.46 -24.66
CA VAL A 407 2.01 37.48 -24.38
C VAL A 407 2.56 38.55 -23.42
N GLY A 408 3.31 38.15 -22.39
CA GLY A 408 3.99 39.09 -21.48
C GLY A 408 4.95 40.03 -22.21
N ARG A 409 5.75 39.52 -23.16
CA ARG A 409 6.61 40.36 -24.01
C ARG A 409 5.80 41.27 -24.94
N ALA A 410 4.74 40.75 -25.55
CA ALA A 410 3.87 41.53 -26.43
C ALA A 410 3.19 42.70 -25.68
N LYS A 411 2.78 42.47 -24.42
CA LYS A 411 2.24 43.50 -23.52
C LYS A 411 3.23 44.64 -23.32
N ILE A 412 4.46 44.32 -22.94
CA ILE A 412 5.52 45.33 -22.73
C ILE A 412 5.79 46.11 -24.03
N GLY A 413 5.81 45.42 -25.17
CA GLY A 413 5.96 46.05 -26.48
C GLY A 413 4.84 47.04 -26.78
N ALA A 414 3.59 46.64 -26.58
CA ALA A 414 2.42 47.48 -26.81
C ALA A 414 2.36 48.69 -25.87
N GLU A 415 2.68 48.52 -24.59
CA GLU A 415 2.77 49.62 -23.60
C GLU A 415 3.83 50.65 -24.02
N LYS A 416 5.00 50.19 -24.47
CA LYS A 416 6.07 51.06 -24.96
C LYS A 416 5.71 51.78 -26.26
N SER A 417 5.02 51.09 -27.18
CA SER A 417 4.47 51.72 -28.39
C SER A 417 3.45 52.81 -28.05
N GLY A 418 2.60 52.57 -27.05
CA GLY A 418 1.66 53.58 -26.53
C GLY A 418 2.37 54.84 -26.02
N GLU A 419 3.45 54.67 -25.23
CA GLU A 419 4.25 55.79 -24.73
C GLU A 419 4.89 56.61 -25.88
N VAL A 420 5.44 55.93 -26.89
CA VAL A 420 6.04 56.59 -28.07
C VAL A 420 5.00 57.37 -28.86
N VAL A 421 3.81 56.80 -29.09
CA VAL A 421 2.72 57.50 -29.78
C VAL A 421 2.24 58.70 -28.98
N GLN A 422 2.13 58.60 -27.65
CA GLN A 422 1.76 59.73 -26.80
C GLN A 422 2.78 60.89 -26.87
N LYS A 423 4.08 60.57 -26.89
CA LYS A 423 5.13 61.56 -27.14
C LYS A 423 5.03 62.20 -28.53
N ALA A 424 4.70 61.40 -29.55
CA ALA A 424 4.53 61.89 -30.92
C ALA A 424 3.33 62.84 -31.06
N VAL A 425 2.19 62.54 -30.40
CA VAL A 425 1.04 63.45 -30.33
C VAL A 425 1.46 64.78 -29.71
N SER A 426 2.13 64.75 -28.55
CA SER A 426 2.54 65.99 -27.87
C SER A 426 3.51 66.82 -28.72
N ALA A 427 4.43 66.19 -29.44
CA ALA A 427 5.33 66.89 -30.35
C ALA A 427 4.57 67.55 -31.51
N MET A 428 3.58 66.86 -32.09
CA MET A 428 2.76 67.42 -33.17
C MET A 428 1.86 68.57 -32.70
N GLU A 429 1.33 68.51 -31.47
CA GLU A 429 0.60 69.62 -30.85
C GLU A 429 1.49 70.85 -30.66
N GLN A 430 2.75 70.67 -30.24
CA GLN A 430 3.72 71.76 -30.14
C GLN A 430 4.04 72.36 -31.51
N ILE A 431 4.19 71.53 -32.56
CA ILE A 431 4.40 72.00 -33.93
C ILE A 431 3.18 72.81 -34.42
N ALA A 432 1.96 72.33 -34.16
CA ALA A 432 0.73 73.06 -34.51
C ALA A 432 0.66 74.42 -33.81
N SER A 433 1.03 74.48 -32.52
CA SER A 433 1.11 75.73 -31.77
C SER A 433 2.13 76.69 -32.37
N SER A 434 3.34 76.20 -32.69
CA SER A 434 4.40 77.01 -33.31
C SER A 434 4.00 77.53 -34.70
N ALA A 435 3.30 76.72 -35.51
CA ALA A 435 2.78 77.15 -36.80
C ALA A 435 1.75 78.30 -36.66
N ASN A 436 0.90 78.27 -35.63
CA ASN A 436 -0.02 79.37 -35.33
C ASN A 436 0.73 80.64 -34.91
N GLU A 437 1.76 80.53 -34.06
CA GLU A 437 2.60 81.67 -33.68
C GLU A 437 3.30 82.30 -34.89
N ILE A 438 3.86 81.47 -35.78
CA ILE A 438 4.45 81.95 -37.05
C ILE A 438 3.39 82.67 -37.88
N SER A 439 2.17 82.12 -38.00
CA SER A 439 1.09 82.77 -38.74
C SER A 439 0.75 84.18 -38.21
N ASN A 440 0.77 84.35 -36.89
CA ASN A 440 0.57 85.65 -36.24
C ASN A 440 1.72 86.63 -36.56
N ILE A 441 2.97 86.17 -36.52
CA ILE A 441 4.15 86.98 -36.88
C ILE A 441 4.06 87.44 -38.34
N ILE A 442 3.69 86.53 -39.26
CA ILE A 442 3.50 86.88 -40.67
C ILE A 442 2.38 87.90 -40.85
N GLY A 443 1.31 87.82 -40.05
CA GLY A 443 0.27 88.84 -40.00
C GLY A 443 0.80 90.23 -39.63
N VAL A 444 1.66 90.31 -38.61
CA VAL A 444 2.32 91.58 -38.22
C VAL A 444 3.25 92.10 -39.32
N ILE A 445 3.98 91.21 -40.02
CA ILE A 445 4.86 91.60 -41.13
C ILE A 445 4.05 92.19 -42.29
N ASP A 446 2.92 91.59 -42.64
CA ASP A 446 2.00 92.12 -43.66
C ASP A 446 1.48 93.52 -43.25
N GLU A 447 1.15 93.71 -41.97
CA GLU A 447 0.72 94.99 -41.42
C GLU A 447 1.84 96.06 -41.48
N ILE A 448 3.08 95.69 -41.15
CA ILE A 448 4.27 96.56 -41.28
C ILE A 448 4.49 96.93 -42.75
N ALA A 449 4.37 95.97 -43.68
CA ALA A 449 4.52 96.20 -45.11
C ALA A 449 3.43 97.17 -45.63
N PHE A 450 2.19 97.04 -45.17
CA PHE A 450 1.11 97.96 -45.49
C PHE A 450 1.37 99.38 -44.95
N GLN A 451 1.79 99.50 -43.69
CA GLN A 451 2.15 100.79 -43.09
C GLN A 451 3.34 101.45 -43.83
N THR A 452 4.35 100.66 -44.21
CA THR A 452 5.53 101.14 -44.96
C THR A 452 5.12 101.61 -46.36
N ASN A 453 4.21 100.91 -47.03
CA ASN A 453 3.64 101.32 -48.31
C ASN A 453 2.86 102.64 -48.20
N LEU A 454 2.10 102.85 -47.11
CA LEU A 454 1.41 104.12 -46.84
C LEU A 454 2.37 105.27 -46.53
N LEU A 455 3.41 105.02 -45.72
CA LEU A 455 4.48 105.99 -45.44
C LEU A 455 5.22 106.41 -46.71
N ALA A 456 5.56 105.43 -47.55
CA ALA A 456 6.22 105.66 -48.84
C ALA A 456 5.32 106.44 -49.81
N LEU A 457 4.01 106.17 -49.82
CA LEU A 457 3.04 106.96 -50.59
C LEU A 457 3.00 108.41 -50.10
N ASN A 458 2.92 108.63 -48.79
CA ASN A 458 2.93 109.97 -48.19
C ASN A 458 4.23 110.72 -48.52
N ALA A 459 5.38 110.06 -48.42
CA ALA A 459 6.68 110.61 -48.79
C ALA A 459 6.77 110.94 -50.29
N GLY A 460 6.22 110.09 -51.16
CA GLY A 460 6.14 110.34 -52.60
C GLY A 460 5.27 111.54 -52.95
N VAL A 461 4.15 111.74 -52.24
CA VAL A 461 3.28 112.92 -52.39
C VAL A 461 4.02 114.20 -51.96
N GLU A 462 4.71 114.19 -50.81
CA GLU A 462 5.45 115.37 -50.34
C GLU A 462 6.67 115.67 -51.22
N ALA A 463 7.32 114.64 -51.79
CA ALA A 463 8.39 114.81 -52.78
C ALA A 463 7.89 115.43 -54.09
N ALA A 464 6.68 115.05 -54.56
CA ALA A 464 6.05 115.70 -55.71
C ALA A 464 5.68 117.17 -55.42
N ARG A 465 5.30 117.46 -54.17
CA ARG A 465 4.98 118.82 -53.68
C ARG A 465 6.21 119.74 -53.61
N ALA A 466 7.39 119.18 -53.34
CA ALA A 466 8.67 119.91 -53.30
C ALA A 466 9.28 120.22 -54.69
N GLY A 467 8.64 119.78 -55.79
CA GLY A 467 9.06 120.10 -57.16
C GLY A 467 10.45 119.57 -57.52
N ASP A 468 11.29 120.41 -58.14
CA ASP A 468 12.63 119.99 -58.61
C ASP A 468 13.59 119.57 -57.47
N ALA A 469 13.41 120.11 -56.25
CA ALA A 469 14.22 119.74 -55.08
C ALA A 469 13.87 118.36 -54.51
N GLY A 470 12.68 117.83 -54.81
CA GLY A 470 12.17 116.55 -54.29
C GLY A 470 12.45 115.33 -55.16
N LYS A 471 13.04 115.47 -56.36
CA LYS A 471 13.22 114.38 -57.33
C LYS A 471 13.97 113.17 -56.77
N GLY A 472 15.04 113.39 -55.99
CA GLY A 472 15.78 112.30 -55.34
C GLY A 472 14.97 111.57 -54.27
N PHE A 473 14.18 112.31 -53.48
CA PHE A 473 13.26 111.74 -52.49
C PHE A 473 12.11 110.96 -53.13
N ALA A 474 11.59 111.41 -54.28
CA ALA A 474 10.53 110.72 -55.00
C ALA A 474 10.97 109.33 -55.49
N VAL A 475 12.20 109.20 -55.99
CA VAL A 475 12.77 107.90 -56.41
C VAL A 475 12.91 106.95 -55.21
N VAL A 476 13.44 107.45 -54.09
CA VAL A 476 13.55 106.63 -52.86
C VAL A 476 12.18 106.21 -52.35
N ALA A 477 11.20 107.13 -52.35
CA ALA A 477 9.83 106.81 -51.94
C ALA A 477 9.17 105.75 -52.83
N GLN A 478 9.42 105.79 -54.15
CA GLN A 478 8.93 104.76 -55.07
C GLN A 478 9.61 103.40 -54.84
N GLU A 479 10.93 103.38 -54.63
CA GLU A 479 11.67 102.15 -54.33
C GLU A 479 11.22 101.51 -53.01
N VAL A 480 11.03 102.32 -51.96
CA VAL A 480 10.51 101.85 -50.65
C VAL A 480 9.08 101.31 -50.80
N ARG A 481 8.25 101.94 -51.64
CA ARG A 481 6.89 101.48 -51.92
C ARG A 481 6.88 100.13 -52.65
N GLU A 482 7.73 99.97 -53.66
CA GLU A 482 7.87 98.73 -54.41
C GLU A 482 8.41 97.61 -53.51
N LEU A 483 9.37 97.90 -52.65
CA LEU A 483 9.87 96.97 -51.62
C LEU A 483 8.77 96.58 -50.63
N ALA A 484 7.96 97.53 -50.15
CA ALA A 484 6.86 97.26 -49.25
C ALA A 484 5.79 96.37 -49.90
N GLN A 485 5.46 96.60 -51.17
CA GLN A 485 4.52 95.76 -51.92
C GLN A 485 5.07 94.35 -52.17
N ARG A 486 6.37 94.22 -52.46
CA ARG A 486 7.06 92.92 -52.55
C ARG A 486 7.04 92.18 -51.21
N SER A 487 7.27 92.87 -50.10
CA SER A 487 7.21 92.30 -48.76
C SER A 487 5.81 91.83 -48.39
N ALA A 488 4.76 92.59 -48.71
CA ALA A 488 3.37 92.18 -48.48
C ALA A 488 2.99 90.93 -49.30
N ASN A 489 3.39 90.87 -50.57
CA ASN A 489 3.18 89.70 -51.42
C ASN A 489 3.91 88.46 -50.87
N ALA A 490 5.18 88.60 -50.47
CA ALA A 490 5.95 87.52 -49.86
C ALA A 490 5.34 87.06 -48.52
N ALA A 491 4.90 87.99 -47.67
CA ALA A 491 4.21 87.67 -46.42
C ALA A 491 2.93 86.87 -46.69
N LYS A 492 2.14 87.25 -47.71
CA LYS A 492 0.91 86.53 -48.10
C LYS A 492 1.20 85.12 -48.62
N GLU A 493 2.25 84.93 -49.41
CA GLU A 493 2.69 83.60 -49.86
C GLU A 493 3.13 82.71 -48.69
N ILE A 494 3.95 83.25 -47.77
CA ILE A 494 4.37 82.52 -46.55
C ILE A 494 3.16 82.17 -45.70
N LYS A 495 2.19 83.10 -45.54
CA LYS A 495 0.95 82.86 -44.79
C LYS A 495 0.18 81.67 -45.37
N ASN A 496 0.03 81.61 -46.69
CA ASN A 496 -0.64 80.49 -47.36
C ASN A 496 0.10 79.15 -47.17
N LEU A 497 1.44 79.15 -47.24
CA LEU A 497 2.24 77.96 -46.96
C LEU A 497 2.07 77.49 -45.51
N ILE A 498 2.12 78.41 -44.54
CA ILE A 498 1.93 78.10 -43.12
C ILE A 498 0.52 77.56 -42.83
N MET A 499 -0.53 78.14 -43.43
CA MET A 499 -1.89 77.60 -43.29
C MET A 499 -2.01 76.17 -43.84
N THR A 500 -1.39 75.90 -44.99
CA THR A 500 -1.38 74.56 -45.60
C THR A 500 -0.65 73.57 -44.70
N SER A 501 0.54 73.93 -44.21
CA SER A 501 1.32 73.11 -43.27
C SER A 501 0.54 72.87 -41.97
N ASN A 502 -0.15 73.87 -41.43
CA ASN A 502 -0.96 73.71 -40.23
C ASN A 502 -2.11 72.70 -40.44
N GLY A 503 -2.78 72.76 -41.60
CA GLY A 503 -3.78 71.76 -41.97
C GLY A 503 -3.21 70.34 -42.05
N GLN A 504 -2.02 70.17 -42.62
CA GLN A 504 -1.33 68.88 -42.67
C GLN A 504 -0.92 68.38 -41.28
N VAL A 505 -0.44 69.27 -40.40
CA VAL A 505 -0.11 68.93 -39.01
C VAL A 505 -1.35 68.50 -38.23
N GLN A 506 -2.48 69.21 -38.36
CA GLN A 506 -3.74 68.82 -37.72
C GLN A 506 -4.22 67.44 -38.17
N GLN A 507 -4.15 67.15 -39.47
CA GLN A 507 -4.46 65.83 -40.00
C GLN A 507 -3.50 64.75 -39.43
N GLY A 508 -2.22 65.07 -39.29
CA GLY A 508 -1.23 64.22 -38.64
C GLY A 508 -1.54 63.94 -37.18
N VAL A 509 -1.90 64.97 -36.39
CA VAL A 509 -2.35 64.82 -34.99
C VAL A 509 -3.54 63.88 -34.89
N GLN A 510 -4.53 64.02 -35.78
CA GLN A 510 -5.71 63.15 -35.78
C GLN A 510 -5.34 61.68 -36.03
N LEU A 511 -4.56 61.39 -37.08
CA LEU A 511 -4.14 60.02 -37.43
C LEU A 511 -3.29 59.36 -36.34
N VAL A 512 -2.38 60.12 -35.73
CA VAL A 512 -1.56 59.63 -34.61
C VAL A 512 -2.43 59.40 -33.37
N GLY A 513 -3.43 60.25 -33.12
CA GLY A 513 -4.42 60.06 -32.05
C GLY A 513 -5.28 58.81 -32.24
N GLU A 514 -5.76 58.54 -33.46
CA GLU A 514 -6.48 57.31 -33.80
C GLU A 514 -5.60 56.07 -33.61
N THR A 515 -4.32 56.16 -33.99
CA THR A 515 -3.31 55.10 -33.74
C THR A 515 -3.12 54.85 -32.24
N GLY A 516 -3.09 55.91 -31.43
CA GLY A 516 -2.99 55.81 -29.97
C GLY A 516 -4.17 55.08 -29.35
N LYS A 517 -5.40 55.37 -29.80
CA LYS A 517 -6.62 54.66 -29.36
C LYS A 517 -6.59 53.18 -29.74
N ALA A 518 -6.16 52.86 -30.96
CA ALA A 518 -6.03 51.48 -31.42
C ALA A 518 -4.99 50.69 -30.60
N LEU A 519 -3.86 51.31 -30.26
CA LEU A 519 -2.86 50.70 -29.37
C LEU A 519 -3.39 50.48 -27.95
N GLN A 520 -4.17 51.42 -27.40
CA GLN A 520 -4.82 51.23 -26.10
C GLN A 520 -5.77 50.02 -26.09
N LEU A 521 -6.54 49.83 -27.17
CA LEU A 521 -7.39 48.65 -27.32
C LEU A 521 -6.56 47.37 -27.36
N ILE A 522 -5.47 47.34 -28.14
CA ILE A 522 -4.55 46.19 -28.21
C ILE A 522 -3.96 45.88 -26.83
N VAL A 523 -3.55 46.88 -26.06
CA VAL A 523 -3.04 46.66 -24.69
C VAL A 523 -4.10 45.98 -23.82
N SER A 524 -5.36 46.43 -23.89
CA SER A 524 -6.47 45.81 -23.16
C SER A 524 -6.70 44.35 -23.58
N GLU A 525 -6.71 44.06 -24.89
CA GLU A 525 -6.91 42.70 -25.41
C GLU A 525 -5.75 41.77 -25.01
N VAL A 526 -4.51 42.25 -25.06
CA VAL A 526 -3.33 41.50 -24.62
C VAL A 526 -3.37 41.20 -23.12
N GLN A 527 -3.91 42.12 -22.31
CA GLN A 527 -4.11 41.87 -20.87
C GLN A 527 -5.14 40.77 -20.62
N GLU A 528 -6.26 40.76 -21.35
CA GLU A 528 -7.27 39.69 -21.27
C GLU A 528 -6.70 38.34 -21.73
N ILE A 529 -5.94 38.31 -22.83
CA ILE A 529 -5.24 37.10 -23.29
C ILE A 529 -4.29 36.59 -22.19
N ASN A 530 -3.52 37.47 -21.56
CA ASN A 530 -2.61 37.08 -20.48
C ASN A 530 -3.35 36.44 -19.31
N ARG A 531 -4.52 36.99 -18.95
CA ARG A 531 -5.36 36.43 -17.89
C ARG A 531 -5.88 35.04 -18.25
N HIS A 532 -6.34 34.82 -19.49
CA HIS A 532 -6.78 33.51 -19.95
C HIS A 532 -5.65 32.49 -19.99
N VAL A 533 -4.46 32.87 -20.47
CA VAL A 533 -3.30 31.97 -20.50
C VAL A 533 -2.85 31.60 -19.07
N ALA A 534 -2.88 32.53 -18.13
CA ALA A 534 -2.61 32.24 -16.73
C ALA A 534 -3.60 31.22 -16.15
N ALA A 535 -4.91 31.40 -16.40
CA ALA A 535 -5.93 30.45 -15.96
C ALA A 535 -5.78 29.06 -16.60
N ILE A 536 -5.41 28.99 -17.88
CA ILE A 536 -5.11 27.71 -18.56
C ILE A 536 -3.90 27.03 -17.91
N SER A 537 -2.84 27.79 -17.61
CA SER A 537 -1.64 27.25 -16.97
C SER A 537 -1.92 26.71 -15.56
N GLU A 538 -2.76 27.42 -14.79
CA GLU A 538 -3.20 26.97 -13.46
C GLU A 538 -4.04 25.69 -13.56
N SER A 539 -5.05 25.67 -14.44
CA SER A 539 -5.89 24.49 -14.66
C SER A 539 -5.10 23.27 -15.16
N ALA A 540 -4.13 23.47 -16.05
CA ALA A 540 -3.26 22.39 -16.53
C ALA A 540 -2.35 21.84 -15.42
N GLN A 541 -1.90 22.70 -14.48
CA GLN A 541 -1.15 22.27 -13.30
C GLN A 541 -2.02 21.44 -12.34
N GLU A 542 -3.27 21.85 -12.12
CA GLU A 542 -4.23 21.07 -11.32
C GLU A 542 -4.53 19.71 -11.97
N GLN A 543 -4.78 19.68 -13.28
CA GLN A 543 -4.99 18.44 -14.03
C GLN A 543 -3.78 17.50 -13.93
N SER A 544 -2.56 18.02 -14.04
CA SER A 544 -1.34 17.24 -13.87
C SER A 544 -1.26 16.59 -12.48
N SER A 545 -1.61 17.35 -11.43
CA SER A 545 -1.69 16.81 -10.07
C SER A 545 -2.79 15.74 -9.93
N GLY A 546 -3.96 15.97 -10.54
CA GLY A 546 -5.06 14.99 -10.54
C GLY A 546 -4.69 13.70 -11.27
N LEU A 547 -4.03 13.80 -12.43
CA LEU A 547 -3.53 12.65 -13.17
C LEU A 547 -2.50 11.85 -12.39
N HIS A 548 -1.65 12.52 -11.61
CA HIS A 548 -0.70 11.83 -10.73
C HIS A 548 -1.41 10.98 -9.66
N GLN A 549 -2.49 11.50 -9.07
CA GLN A 549 -3.32 10.75 -8.13
C GLN A 549 -4.02 9.56 -8.80
N ILE A 550 -4.56 9.76 -10.01
CA ILE A 550 -5.20 8.69 -10.79
C ILE A 550 -4.17 7.60 -11.14
N ASN A 551 -2.97 7.98 -11.58
CA ASN A 551 -1.89 7.05 -11.88
C ASN A 551 -1.53 6.19 -10.65
N THR A 552 -1.45 6.81 -9.47
CA THR A 552 -1.24 6.10 -8.20
C THR A 552 -2.37 5.11 -7.91
N ALA A 553 -3.62 5.50 -8.14
CA ALA A 553 -4.79 4.63 -7.94
C ALA A 553 -4.81 3.45 -8.93
N VAL A 554 -4.42 3.66 -10.19
CA VAL A 554 -4.31 2.59 -11.19
C VAL A 554 -3.20 1.60 -10.84
N ASN A 555 -2.05 2.10 -10.37
CA ASN A 555 -0.96 1.24 -9.90
C ASN A 555 -1.38 0.40 -8.67
N GLN A 556 -2.22 0.96 -7.78
CA GLN A 556 -2.82 0.21 -6.68
C GLN A 556 -3.80 -0.86 -7.19
N MET A 557 -4.64 -0.53 -8.19
CA MET A 557 -5.55 -1.50 -8.82
C MET A 557 -4.78 -2.64 -9.49
N ASP A 558 -3.65 -2.38 -10.15
CA ASP A 558 -2.78 -3.41 -10.73
C ASP A 558 -2.26 -4.37 -9.64
N GLN A 559 -1.72 -3.83 -8.55
CA GLN A 559 -1.25 -4.65 -7.42
C GLN A 559 -2.36 -5.50 -6.81
N ASP A 560 -3.56 -4.95 -6.63
CA ASP A 560 -4.68 -5.70 -6.08
C ASP A 560 -5.22 -6.74 -7.08
N THR A 561 -5.12 -6.47 -8.39
CA THR A 561 -5.42 -7.45 -9.44
C THR A 561 -4.43 -8.61 -9.41
N GLN A 562 -3.13 -8.35 -9.23
CA GLN A 562 -2.12 -9.40 -9.05
C GLN A 562 -2.34 -10.23 -7.78
N LYS A 563 -2.71 -9.58 -6.66
CA LYS A 563 -3.08 -10.30 -5.42
C LYS A 563 -4.31 -11.18 -5.63
N ASN A 564 -5.30 -10.71 -6.38
CA ASN A 564 -6.48 -11.50 -6.72
C ASN A 564 -6.08 -12.72 -7.55
N ALA A 565 -5.18 -12.57 -8.52
CA ALA A 565 -4.67 -13.69 -9.30
C ALA A 565 -3.98 -14.75 -8.41
N ALA A 566 -3.12 -14.31 -7.49
CA ALA A 566 -2.48 -15.19 -6.52
C ALA A 566 -3.50 -15.90 -5.59
N MET A 567 -4.50 -15.16 -5.09
CA MET A 567 -5.58 -15.74 -4.28
C MET A 567 -6.41 -16.78 -5.04
N VAL A 568 -6.64 -16.55 -6.35
CA VAL A 568 -7.35 -17.48 -7.22
C VAL A 568 -6.55 -18.76 -7.40
N GLU A 569 -5.24 -18.67 -7.64
CA GLU A 569 -4.35 -19.83 -7.73
C GLU A 569 -4.37 -20.64 -6.42
N GLU A 570 -4.24 -19.96 -5.27
CA GLU A 570 -4.26 -20.61 -3.96
C GLU A 570 -5.61 -21.28 -3.68
N SER A 571 -6.73 -20.60 -3.97
CA SER A 571 -8.08 -21.13 -3.78
C SER A 571 -8.36 -22.34 -4.68
N THR A 572 -7.84 -22.30 -5.92
CA THR A 572 -7.93 -23.42 -6.87
C THR A 572 -7.13 -24.61 -6.36
N ALA A 573 -5.91 -24.39 -5.89
CA ALA A 573 -5.05 -25.44 -5.32
C ALA A 573 -5.68 -26.06 -4.05
N ALA A 574 -6.21 -25.24 -3.15
CA ALA A 574 -6.89 -25.68 -1.93
C ALA A 574 -8.14 -26.52 -2.25
N SER A 575 -8.93 -26.09 -3.24
CA SER A 575 -10.12 -26.83 -3.71
C SER A 575 -9.75 -28.20 -4.29
N HIS A 576 -8.66 -28.28 -5.07
CA HIS A 576 -8.11 -29.56 -5.54
C HIS A 576 -7.60 -30.45 -4.40
N GLY A 577 -7.04 -29.86 -3.34
CA GLY A 577 -6.67 -30.58 -2.12
C GLY A 577 -7.89 -31.20 -1.44
N LEU A 578 -8.93 -30.39 -1.19
CA LEU A 578 -10.17 -30.83 -0.54
C LEU A 578 -10.89 -31.92 -1.34
N ALA A 579 -11.00 -31.78 -2.66
CA ALA A 579 -11.61 -32.78 -3.53
C ALA A 579 -10.85 -34.13 -3.46
N ARG A 580 -9.51 -34.10 -3.43
CA ARG A 580 -8.69 -35.31 -3.27
C ARG A 580 -8.91 -35.95 -1.90
N GLU A 581 -8.94 -35.16 -0.84
CA GLU A 581 -9.14 -35.67 0.53
C GLU A 581 -10.53 -36.28 0.70
N ALA A 582 -11.57 -35.63 0.15
CA ALA A 582 -12.93 -36.14 0.14
C ALA A 582 -13.06 -37.43 -0.69
N SER A 583 -12.41 -37.50 -1.84
CA SER A 583 -12.35 -38.72 -2.65
C SER A 583 -11.64 -39.86 -1.91
N SER A 584 -10.53 -39.58 -1.23
CA SER A 584 -9.80 -40.56 -0.41
C SER A 584 -10.67 -41.09 0.74
N LEU A 585 -11.37 -40.18 1.44
CA LEU A 585 -12.30 -40.55 2.51
C LEU A 585 -13.46 -41.42 2.00
N ASN A 586 -14.03 -41.07 0.84
CA ASN A 586 -15.06 -41.90 0.19
C ASN A 586 -14.52 -43.29 -0.18
N GLN A 587 -13.29 -43.41 -0.67
CA GLN A 587 -12.65 -44.70 -0.95
C GLN A 587 -12.43 -45.54 0.31
N LEU A 588 -12.02 -44.92 1.43
CA LEU A 588 -11.88 -45.60 2.72
C LEU A 588 -13.23 -46.11 3.24
N ILE A 589 -14.29 -45.30 3.10
CA ILE A 589 -15.64 -45.69 3.52
C ILE A 589 -16.22 -46.78 2.61
N ALA A 590 -15.88 -46.77 1.32
CA ALA A 590 -16.33 -47.81 0.37
C ALA A 590 -15.82 -49.22 0.70
N GLN A 591 -14.81 -49.35 1.58
CA GLN A 591 -14.38 -50.65 2.11
C GLN A 591 -15.41 -51.26 3.07
N PHE A 592 -16.30 -50.44 3.63
CA PHE A 592 -17.38 -50.89 4.49
C PHE A 592 -18.66 -51.09 3.69
N LYS A 593 -19.31 -52.24 3.87
CA LYS A 593 -20.69 -52.41 3.42
C LYS A 593 -21.57 -51.66 4.39
N LEU A 594 -22.05 -50.52 3.95
CA LEU A 594 -23.14 -49.81 4.59
C LEU A 594 -24.42 -50.36 4.00
N ALA A 595 -25.50 -50.41 4.79
CA ALA A 595 -26.79 -50.75 4.20
C ALA A 595 -27.03 -49.64 3.18
N GLU A 596 -27.25 -50.01 1.92
CA GLU A 596 -27.92 -49.13 0.99
C GLU A 596 -29.25 -48.78 1.68
N ALA A 597 -29.26 -47.67 2.40
CA ALA A 597 -30.50 -46.96 2.63
C ALA A 597 -31.08 -46.83 1.23
N GLY A 598 -32.22 -47.47 1.01
CA GLY A 598 -32.96 -47.51 -0.25
C GLY A 598 -33.45 -46.14 -0.69
N TYR A 599 -32.53 -45.18 -0.78
CA TYR A 599 -32.58 -44.05 -1.68
C TYR A 599 -32.11 -44.53 -3.05
N ALA A 600 -32.79 -45.57 -3.56
CA ALA A 600 -32.98 -45.67 -4.98
C ALA A 600 -33.75 -44.39 -5.37
N ASP A 601 -33.04 -43.47 -6.00
CA ASP A 601 -33.62 -42.50 -6.93
C ASP A 601 -34.84 -41.72 -6.40
N ALA A 602 -34.62 -40.95 -5.33
CA ALA A 602 -35.39 -39.73 -5.12
C ALA A 602 -34.57 -38.55 -5.64
N SER A 603 -34.14 -38.64 -6.91
CA SER A 603 -33.92 -37.44 -7.70
C SER A 603 -35.24 -36.67 -7.65
N ALA A 604 -35.31 -35.64 -6.80
CA ALA A 604 -36.42 -34.70 -6.86
C ALA A 604 -36.55 -34.29 -8.33
N PRO A 605 -37.73 -34.42 -8.96
CA PRO A 605 -37.88 -34.08 -10.36
C PRO A 605 -37.37 -32.67 -10.52
N VAL A 606 -36.31 -32.50 -11.32
CA VAL A 606 -35.80 -31.19 -11.71
C VAL A 606 -37.02 -30.44 -12.24
N ARG A 607 -37.47 -29.45 -11.47
CA ARG A 607 -38.64 -28.66 -11.85
C ARG A 607 -38.27 -27.98 -13.16
N GLY A 608 -38.91 -28.39 -14.25
CA GLY A 608 -38.70 -27.76 -15.56
C GLY A 608 -38.95 -26.27 -15.43
N ALA A 609 -37.99 -25.47 -15.90
CA ALA A 609 -38.05 -24.01 -15.83
C ALA A 609 -39.39 -23.50 -16.37
N SER A 610 -40.09 -22.73 -15.56
CA SER A 610 -41.36 -22.11 -15.94
C SER A 610 -41.12 -20.73 -16.54
N ALA A 611 -42.11 -20.15 -17.23
CA ALA A 611 -42.03 -18.79 -17.75
C ALA A 611 -41.80 -17.70 -16.67
N ALA A 612 -41.92 -18.05 -15.39
CA ALA A 612 -41.59 -17.18 -14.25
C ALA A 612 -40.09 -17.18 -13.89
N ASP A 613 -39.32 -18.16 -14.35
CA ASP A 613 -37.87 -18.31 -14.10
C ASP A 613 -37.03 -17.60 -15.18
N ARG A 614 -37.50 -16.44 -15.64
CA ARG A 614 -36.76 -15.61 -16.59
C ARG A 614 -35.52 -15.02 -15.91
N PRO A 615 -34.32 -15.07 -16.52
CA PRO A 615 -33.14 -14.45 -15.97
C PRO A 615 -33.41 -12.96 -15.72
N ALA A 616 -33.27 -12.51 -14.47
CA ALA A 616 -33.27 -11.09 -14.17
C ALA A 616 -32.08 -10.45 -14.92
N ALA A 617 -32.36 -9.38 -15.69
CA ALA A 617 -31.34 -8.71 -16.47
C ALA A 617 -30.22 -8.21 -15.54
N SER A 618 -28.98 -8.61 -15.83
CA SER A 618 -27.79 -8.19 -15.10
C SER A 618 -27.74 -6.66 -14.96
N PRO A 619 -27.56 -6.12 -13.73
CA PRO A 619 -27.34 -4.68 -13.51
C PRO A 619 -26.15 -4.14 -14.33
N ALA A 620 -25.15 -4.98 -14.61
CA ALA A 620 -24.00 -4.60 -15.42
C ALA A 620 -24.36 -4.40 -16.90
N ARG A 621 -25.28 -5.20 -17.46
CA ARG A 621 -25.81 -4.98 -18.82
C ARG A 621 -26.71 -3.74 -18.89
N ALA A 622 -27.47 -3.46 -17.83
CA ALA A 622 -28.27 -2.24 -17.72
C ALA A 622 -27.39 -0.98 -17.63
N LEU A 623 -26.26 -1.06 -16.91
CA LEU A 623 -25.27 0.02 -16.85
C LEU A 623 -24.57 0.21 -18.21
N GLY A 624 -24.14 -0.87 -18.87
CA GLY A 624 -23.57 -0.80 -20.23
C GLY A 624 -24.53 -0.20 -21.26
N GLY A 625 -25.83 -0.50 -21.15
CA GLY A 625 -26.87 0.13 -21.98
C GLY A 625 -27.06 1.63 -21.69
N ARG A 626 -26.98 2.05 -20.42
CA ARG A 626 -27.05 3.46 -20.03
C ARG A 626 -25.81 4.25 -20.45
N ILE A 627 -24.63 3.64 -20.36
CA ILE A 627 -23.38 4.24 -20.84
C ILE A 627 -23.42 4.38 -22.36
N ARG A 628 -23.82 3.34 -23.09
CA ARG A 628 -23.98 3.41 -24.56
C ARG A 628 -25.02 4.45 -24.99
N ALA A 629 -26.10 4.61 -24.23
CA ALA A 629 -27.10 5.67 -24.47
C ALA A 629 -26.53 7.08 -24.18
N ALA A 630 -25.70 7.24 -23.15
CA ALA A 630 -25.04 8.50 -22.80
C ALA A 630 -24.01 8.95 -23.85
N PHE A 631 -23.38 8.01 -24.57
CA PHE A 631 -22.45 8.30 -25.67
C PHE A 631 -23.10 8.36 -27.06
N SER A 632 -24.39 8.02 -27.20
CA SER A 632 -25.14 8.12 -28.47
C SER A 632 -25.85 9.47 -28.68
N GLY A 633 -25.62 10.44 -27.80
CA GLY A 633 -26.19 11.78 -27.87
C GLY A 633 -25.41 12.72 -28.80
N ASN A 634 -25.75 12.67 -30.08
CA ASN A 634 -25.77 13.82 -30.99
C ASN A 634 -24.42 14.45 -31.42
N THR A 635 -23.54 13.69 -32.08
CA THR A 635 -22.74 14.17 -33.24
C THR A 635 -22.00 13.01 -33.91
N ALA A 636 -22.03 13.00 -35.26
CA ALA A 636 -21.17 12.27 -36.19
C ALA A 636 -21.59 10.85 -36.69
N LEU A 637 -22.00 10.86 -37.96
CA LEU A 637 -21.70 9.92 -39.05
C LEU A 637 -22.25 8.48 -38.99
N LYS A 638 -23.25 8.28 -39.84
CA LYS A 638 -23.67 7.00 -40.43
C LYS A 638 -22.44 6.28 -41.02
N ALA A 639 -21.96 5.26 -40.34
CA ALA A 639 -21.08 4.25 -40.91
C ALA A 639 -21.86 2.94 -41.08
N ASP A 640 -21.80 2.42 -42.29
CA ASP A 640 -22.49 1.25 -42.80
C ASP A 640 -22.07 -0.01 -42.03
N VAL A 641 -23.02 -0.68 -41.37
CA VAL A 641 -22.76 -1.96 -40.69
C VAL A 641 -22.99 -3.08 -41.69
N GLY A 642 -21.99 -3.29 -42.55
CA GLY A 642 -21.82 -4.49 -43.33
C GLY A 642 -21.03 -5.53 -42.55
N ASN A 643 -21.75 -6.54 -42.07
CA ASN A 643 -21.35 -7.95 -42.08
C ASN A 643 -19.99 -8.33 -41.45
N TRP A 644 -20.00 -8.72 -40.18
CA TRP A 644 -18.99 -9.62 -39.59
C TRP A 644 -19.66 -10.54 -38.55
N GLU A 645 -20.26 -11.63 -39.05
CA GLU A 645 -20.34 -12.91 -38.34
C GLU A 645 -19.09 -13.71 -38.73
N GLU A 646 -18.21 -13.95 -37.76
CA GLU A 646 -17.20 -15.03 -37.62
C GLU A 646 -15.99 -14.48 -36.85
N PHE A 647 -16.01 -14.65 -35.52
CA PHE A 647 -15.05 -15.42 -34.71
C PHE A 647 -15.30 -15.19 -33.22
#